data_AF-A0A151GBV0-F1
#
_entry.id   AF-A0A151GBV0-F1
#
_cell.length_a   1.000
_cell.length_b   1.000
_cell.length_c   1.000
_cell.angle_alpha   90.00
_cell.angle_beta   90.00
_cell.angle_gamma   90.00
#
_symmetry.space_group_name_H-M   'P 1'
#
loop_
_entity.id
_entity.type
_entity.pdbx_description
1 polymer ?
#
loop_
_entity_poly.entity_id
_entity_poly.type
_entity_poly.pdbx_seq_one_letter_code
_entity_poly.pdbx_strand_id
1 'polypeptide(L)'
;MGIPAAFRWLSSKYPKIISPVIEERPITMDDGTTIPVDASKRNPNGEEFDNLYLDMNGIVHPCSHPEDRPAPKDEEEMMLEVFKYTDRVVNMVRPRKLLMIAVDGVAPRAKMNQQRSRRFRSAQEAKEKELDKQELLKLVKQQNGGILPPEHAGVVSKKAFDTNSITPGTPFMDILASSLRYWCQYKLNTDPAWGKLKVIISDATVPGEGEHKIMSYIRSQRASTEHDPNTSHVIYGLDADLIMLGLATHEPFFRVLREDVFFQDSKARTCRLCGQKGHEARNCRGEAKEKTGEFDEKETDSSPLKPFIWLHVSVLREYLAAELAVPGLPFRFDLERAIDDWVFMCCFVGNDFLPHLPALEIREHGIETLMTIWRDNLPSMGGYVTKDGHINWNRAQCILDGLGKKEDAIFKRRKEQEDRREANAKRRKLQAGGGNDRARHAESGAAPRKDGHHNPAHGLHLHPIAQFPKETPSAITYEMVVNRGGIQDTNIANKSAASVLKDKLRGGTSATEAEGSDTVSSQSPPLKRKASDLEDAARASGVASTTASHAATTAEGPVDTVRLWEDGYADRYYQQKFHADPSDTGFRRNVARAYAEGLAWVLMYYFQGCPSWDWYYPYHYAPFAADFQDLATMDVTFSKGYVSKPFEQLMSVLPAASRHALPDVFHDLMTNEDSTIIDFYPEEFEIDLNGKKMAWQGVALLPFIDMPRLLAAVQQKYPLLSPEDAARNGVGRDVLIFSDNHEGLYDEILTKFYSKRQGASRFKLDPKISDGLSGKVEKLSEYVPHGTLHYPLDSHAMPDLDYDRSVSLVGQVGVMAGLASIIHIGAGIQPTISVAQVALGGAVYLPEQAIFTWGCHLQLHDSLIGVTSSSSIWEHYSHAWASGYSE
;
A
#
# COMPACT_ATOMS: atom_id res chain seq x y z
N MET A 1 -5.44 -5.27 4.31
CA MET A 1 -5.85 -4.35 3.24
C MET A 1 -4.95 -4.58 2.02
N GLY A 2 -5.38 -4.25 0.80
CA GLY A 2 -4.44 -4.23 -0.33
C GLY A 2 -3.80 -2.84 -0.43
N ILE A 3 -2.48 -2.76 -0.54
CA ILE A 3 -1.73 -1.52 -0.83
C ILE A 3 -2.40 -0.67 -1.93
N PRO A 4 -2.87 -1.27 -3.06
CA PRO A 4 -3.55 -0.50 -4.11
C PRO A 4 -4.91 0.08 -3.68
N ALA A 5 -5.60 -0.55 -2.72
CA ALA A 5 -6.93 -0.10 -2.28
C ALA A 5 -6.86 1.13 -1.37
N ALA A 6 -5.92 1.14 -0.41
CA ALA A 6 -5.70 2.28 0.47
C ALA A 6 -5.18 3.49 -0.32
N PHE A 7 -4.19 3.27 -1.19
CA PHE A 7 -3.66 4.31 -2.05
C PHE A 7 -4.72 4.85 -3.02
N ARG A 8 -5.52 3.99 -3.67
CA ARG A 8 -6.63 4.42 -4.56
C ARG A 8 -7.69 5.24 -3.82
N TRP A 9 -8.00 4.89 -2.58
CA TRP A 9 -8.93 5.66 -1.77
C TRP A 9 -8.35 7.05 -1.42
N LEU A 10 -7.10 7.09 -0.94
CA LEU A 10 -6.41 8.35 -0.64
C LEU A 10 -6.30 9.25 -1.88
N SER A 11 -5.88 8.69 -3.02
CA SER A 11 -5.74 9.43 -4.28
C SER A 11 -7.07 9.97 -4.79
N SER A 12 -8.16 9.23 -4.59
CA SER A 12 -9.50 9.66 -5.01
C SER A 12 -10.08 10.72 -4.08
N LYS A 13 -9.79 10.65 -2.77
CA LYS A 13 -10.35 11.57 -1.77
C LYS A 13 -9.53 12.86 -1.66
N TYR A 14 -8.21 12.75 -1.74
CA TYR A 14 -7.27 13.86 -1.59
C TYR A 14 -6.40 13.98 -2.85
N PRO A 15 -6.95 14.35 -4.01
CA PRO A 15 -6.23 14.27 -5.29
C PRO A 15 -4.97 15.13 -5.36
N LYS A 16 -4.88 16.22 -4.61
CA LYS A 16 -3.71 17.12 -4.61
C LYS A 16 -2.51 16.57 -3.84
N ILE A 17 -2.66 15.48 -3.09
CA ILE A 17 -1.51 14.84 -2.46
C ILE A 17 -0.61 14.19 -3.52
N ILE A 18 -1.06 14.04 -4.76
CA ILE A 18 -0.30 13.38 -5.84
C ILE A 18 0.13 14.40 -6.88
N SER A 19 1.39 14.33 -7.30
CA SER A 19 1.87 15.01 -8.50
C SER A 19 2.84 14.11 -9.29
N PRO A 20 2.93 14.24 -10.62
CA PRO A 20 3.92 13.51 -11.40
C PRO A 20 5.35 13.93 -11.03
N VAL A 21 6.29 13.00 -11.15
CA VAL A 21 7.72 13.29 -11.01
C VAL A 21 8.29 13.71 -12.36
N ILE A 22 9.05 14.81 -12.35
CA ILE A 22 9.79 15.27 -13.52
C ILE A 22 11.17 14.60 -13.48
N GLU A 23 11.45 13.76 -14.48
CA GLU A 23 12.75 13.10 -14.65
C GLU A 23 13.49 13.68 -15.87
N GLU A 24 14.77 14.00 -15.71
CA GLU A 24 15.67 14.25 -16.83
C GLU A 24 16.20 12.92 -17.36
N ARG A 25 16.38 12.81 -18.67
CA ARG A 25 16.87 11.59 -19.32
C ARG A 25 18.23 11.82 -19.96
N PRO A 26 19.10 10.79 -19.99
CA PRO A 26 20.33 10.87 -20.76
C PRO A 26 20.02 11.20 -22.22
N ILE A 27 20.75 12.16 -22.78
CA ILE A 27 20.56 12.61 -24.16
C ILE A 27 21.54 11.84 -25.03
N THR A 28 21.05 11.02 -25.95
CA THR A 28 21.90 10.38 -26.95
C THR A 28 21.99 11.30 -28.17
N MET A 29 23.20 11.74 -28.48
CA MET A 29 23.52 12.56 -29.64
C MET A 29 23.53 11.71 -30.92
N ASP A 30 23.45 12.36 -32.08
CA ASP A 30 23.42 11.69 -33.40
C ASP A 30 24.71 10.88 -33.69
N ASP A 31 25.81 11.19 -33.01
CA ASP A 31 27.09 10.46 -33.10
C ASP A 31 27.16 9.20 -32.21
N GLY A 32 26.07 8.89 -31.49
CA GLY A 32 25.98 7.75 -30.57
C GLY A 32 26.55 8.02 -29.18
N THR A 33 27.04 9.24 -28.89
CA THR A 33 27.47 9.60 -27.53
C THR A 33 26.27 9.89 -26.64
N THR A 34 26.25 9.33 -25.43
CA THR A 34 25.19 9.59 -24.44
C THR A 34 25.70 10.56 -23.39
N ILE A 35 25.08 11.73 -23.30
CA ILE A 35 25.32 12.68 -22.22
C ILE A 35 24.52 12.22 -20.99
N PRO A 36 25.20 11.90 -19.86
CA PRO A 36 24.52 11.48 -18.65
C PRO A 36 23.77 12.64 -17.98
N VAL A 37 22.81 12.29 -17.11
CA VAL A 37 22.09 13.27 -16.31
C VAL A 37 23.04 13.88 -15.27
N ASP A 38 23.13 15.20 -15.24
CA ASP A 38 23.92 15.92 -14.23
C ASP A 38 23.09 16.19 -12.98
N ALA A 39 23.14 15.27 -12.02
CA ALA A 39 22.41 15.36 -10.75
C ALA A 39 22.96 16.44 -9.79
N SER A 40 24.11 17.07 -10.10
CA SER A 40 24.63 18.18 -9.31
C SER A 40 23.82 19.47 -9.52
N LYS A 41 23.12 19.58 -10.66
CA LYS A 41 22.22 20.70 -10.95
C LYS A 41 20.99 20.69 -10.07
N ARG A 42 20.32 21.86 -10.01
CA ARG A 42 19.04 22.03 -9.34
C ARG A 42 18.02 20.97 -9.76
N ASN A 43 17.23 20.49 -8.81
CA ASN A 43 16.24 19.47 -9.09
C ASN A 43 15.13 20.02 -10.01
N PRO A 44 14.79 19.32 -11.12
CA PRO A 44 13.77 19.78 -12.06
C PRO A 44 12.34 19.81 -11.49
N ASN A 45 12.10 19.16 -10.34
CA ASN A 45 10.81 19.17 -9.65
C ASN A 45 10.51 20.48 -8.89
N GLY A 46 11.44 21.44 -8.92
CA GLY A 46 11.24 22.79 -8.37
C GLY A 46 11.62 22.96 -6.90
N GLU A 47 12.05 21.89 -6.23
CA GLU A 47 12.51 21.90 -4.85
C GLU A 47 13.65 20.91 -4.61
N GLU A 48 14.44 21.14 -3.56
CA GLU A 48 15.59 20.31 -3.20
C GLU A 48 15.28 19.39 -2.03
N PHE A 49 15.90 18.21 -2.05
CA PHE A 49 15.71 17.17 -1.04
C PHE A 49 17.00 16.92 -0.27
N ASP A 50 16.92 16.87 1.05
CA ASP A 50 18.09 16.62 1.90
C ASP A 50 18.39 15.12 2.00
N ASN A 51 17.39 14.33 2.38
CA ASN A 51 17.56 12.92 2.70
C ASN A 51 16.65 12.04 1.82
N LEU A 52 17.25 11.07 1.16
CA LEU A 52 16.56 10.00 0.44
C LEU A 52 16.69 8.68 1.21
N TYR A 53 15.57 8.02 1.44
CA TYR A 53 15.48 6.70 2.07
C TYR A 53 14.93 5.69 1.06
N LEU A 54 15.62 4.58 0.87
CA LEU A 54 15.23 3.53 -0.06
C LEU A 54 14.87 2.26 0.71
N ASP A 55 13.61 1.84 0.61
CA ASP A 55 13.24 0.47 0.90
C ASP A 55 13.62 -0.42 -0.30
N MET A 56 14.70 -1.19 -0.12
CA MET A 56 15.26 -2.02 -1.18
C MET A 56 14.37 -3.18 -1.58
N ASN A 57 13.49 -3.66 -0.70
CA ASN A 57 12.59 -4.75 -1.06
C ASN A 57 11.60 -4.29 -2.15
N GLY A 58 11.20 -3.03 -2.12
CA GLY A 58 10.42 -2.38 -3.17
C GLY A 58 11.13 -2.28 -4.54
N ILE A 59 12.47 -2.36 -4.58
CA ILE A 59 13.29 -2.31 -5.81
C ILE A 59 13.65 -3.71 -6.29
N VAL A 60 14.13 -4.58 -5.39
CA VAL A 60 14.64 -5.91 -5.72
C VAL A 60 13.54 -6.80 -6.31
N HIS A 61 12.32 -6.73 -5.76
CA HIS A 61 11.19 -7.51 -6.27
C HIS A 61 10.88 -7.20 -7.75
N PRO A 62 10.56 -5.94 -8.14
CA PRO A 62 10.38 -5.58 -9.55
C PRO A 62 11.56 -5.91 -10.47
N CYS A 63 12.81 -5.80 -9.97
CA CYS A 63 14.00 -6.16 -10.74
C CYS A 63 14.14 -7.67 -10.97
N SER A 64 13.64 -8.51 -10.04
CA SER A 64 13.69 -9.98 -10.17
C SER A 64 12.65 -10.55 -11.15
N HIS A 65 11.51 -9.87 -11.31
CA HIS A 65 10.41 -10.30 -12.18
C HIS A 65 9.76 -9.11 -12.90
N PRO A 66 10.50 -8.42 -13.78
CA PRO A 66 9.97 -7.25 -14.48
C PRO A 66 8.77 -7.64 -15.36
N GLU A 67 7.72 -6.80 -15.35
CA GLU A 67 6.49 -7.08 -16.11
C GLU A 67 6.66 -6.85 -17.62
N ASP A 68 7.52 -5.90 -17.99
CA ASP A 68 7.67 -5.40 -19.37
C ASP A 68 8.83 -6.06 -20.14
N ARG A 69 9.68 -6.84 -19.48
CA ARG A 69 10.87 -7.48 -20.07
C ARG A 69 11.14 -8.85 -19.45
N PRO A 70 11.99 -9.70 -20.08
CA PRO A 70 12.35 -10.98 -19.50
C PRO A 70 13.00 -10.84 -18.12
N ALA A 71 12.84 -11.86 -17.26
CA ALA A 71 13.53 -11.93 -15.99
C ALA A 71 15.07 -12.02 -16.19
N PRO A 72 15.86 -11.47 -15.25
CA PRO A 72 17.31 -11.61 -15.26
C PRO A 72 17.75 -13.08 -15.35
N LYS A 73 18.88 -13.34 -16.01
CA LYS A 73 19.41 -14.69 -16.20
C LYS A 73 20.07 -15.24 -14.94
N ASP A 74 20.71 -14.37 -14.16
CA ASP A 74 21.54 -14.73 -13.01
C ASP A 74 21.54 -13.65 -11.91
N GLU A 75 22.24 -14.00 -10.82
CA GLU A 75 22.59 -13.17 -9.65
C GLU A 75 22.94 -11.73 -10.04
N GLU A 76 23.85 -11.66 -10.99
CA GLU A 76 24.60 -10.49 -11.36
C GLU A 76 23.83 -9.56 -12.30
N GLU A 77 23.17 -10.09 -13.33
CA GLU A 77 22.26 -9.30 -14.17
C GLU A 77 21.19 -8.64 -13.30
N MET A 78 20.72 -9.34 -12.26
CA MET A 78 19.78 -8.75 -11.30
C MET A 78 20.42 -7.61 -10.48
N MET A 79 21.67 -7.74 -10.02
CA MET A 79 22.38 -6.64 -9.33
C MET A 79 22.55 -5.41 -10.21
N LEU A 80 22.93 -5.60 -11.48
CA LEU A 80 23.06 -4.50 -12.44
C LEU A 80 21.72 -3.79 -12.68
N GLU A 81 20.62 -4.53 -12.72
CA GLU A 81 19.28 -3.94 -12.82
C GLU A 81 18.86 -3.21 -11.55
N VAL A 82 19.22 -3.72 -10.36
CA VAL A 82 19.03 -3.00 -9.09
C VAL A 82 19.83 -1.69 -9.09
N PHE A 83 21.07 -1.70 -9.57
CA PHE A 83 21.90 -0.49 -9.67
C PHE A 83 21.29 0.54 -10.62
N LYS A 84 20.86 0.13 -11.82
CA LYS A 84 20.21 1.03 -12.79
C LYS A 84 18.93 1.63 -12.23
N TYR A 85 18.11 0.83 -11.56
CA TYR A 85 16.87 1.31 -10.96
C TYR A 85 17.13 2.29 -9.82
N THR A 86 18.07 1.94 -8.93
CA THR A 86 18.49 2.79 -7.81
C THR A 86 19.06 4.12 -8.31
N ASP A 87 19.90 4.09 -9.35
CA ASP A 87 20.45 5.29 -10.00
C ASP A 87 19.35 6.19 -10.55
N ARG A 88 18.33 5.62 -11.21
CA ARG A 88 17.16 6.38 -11.70
C ARG A 88 16.43 7.07 -10.54
N VAL A 89 16.20 6.38 -9.43
CA VAL A 89 15.54 6.94 -8.24
C VAL A 89 16.37 8.09 -7.64
N VAL A 90 17.68 7.87 -7.43
CA VAL A 90 18.59 8.90 -6.91
C VAL A 90 18.64 10.12 -7.83
N ASN A 91 18.65 9.95 -9.15
CA ASN A 91 18.69 11.04 -10.12
C ASN A 91 17.40 11.87 -10.19
N MET A 92 16.24 11.28 -9.88
CA MET A 92 14.97 12.00 -9.76
C MET A 92 14.90 12.84 -8.48
N VAL A 93 15.42 12.32 -7.37
CA VAL A 93 15.35 12.97 -6.05
C VAL A 93 16.50 13.94 -5.82
N ARG A 94 17.73 13.61 -6.24
CA ARG A 94 18.96 14.39 -6.02
C ARG A 94 19.17 14.76 -4.54
N PRO A 95 19.31 13.77 -3.64
CA PRO A 95 19.53 14.05 -2.22
C PRO A 95 20.81 14.87 -2.00
N ARG A 96 20.76 15.86 -1.10
CA ARG A 96 21.86 16.80 -0.87
C ARG A 96 22.69 16.49 0.38
N LYS A 97 22.16 15.75 1.34
CA LYS A 97 22.82 15.43 2.61
C LYS A 97 23.02 13.92 2.79
N LEU A 98 21.98 13.11 2.59
CA LEU A 98 21.97 11.70 2.96
C LEU A 98 21.26 10.81 1.94
N LEU A 99 21.84 9.64 1.67
CA LEU A 99 21.15 8.48 1.10
C LEU A 99 21.19 7.33 2.11
N MET A 100 20.04 6.84 2.54
CA MET A 100 19.92 5.64 3.36
C MET A 100 19.29 4.52 2.56
N ILE A 101 19.97 3.39 2.50
CA ILE A 101 19.55 2.16 1.82
C ILE A 101 19.20 1.15 2.90
N ALA A 102 17.93 0.78 3.01
CA ALA A 102 17.45 -0.18 3.99
C ALA A 102 16.95 -1.45 3.28
N VAL A 103 17.56 -2.59 3.60
CA VAL A 103 17.12 -3.92 3.19
C VAL A 103 16.37 -4.54 4.37
N ASP A 104 15.29 -5.29 4.12
CA ASP A 104 14.60 -6.02 5.20
C ASP A 104 15.57 -6.96 5.90
N GLY A 105 15.62 -6.85 7.22
CA GLY A 105 16.25 -7.83 8.11
C GLY A 105 15.22 -8.74 8.76
N VAL A 106 15.62 -9.40 9.85
CA VAL A 106 14.69 -10.23 10.62
C VAL A 106 13.54 -9.38 11.16
N ALA A 107 12.30 -9.73 10.85
CA ALA A 107 11.11 -9.02 11.25
C ALA A 107 10.54 -9.55 12.58
N PRO A 108 9.67 -8.78 13.26
CA PRO A 108 8.94 -9.28 14.44
C PRO A 108 8.01 -10.45 14.12
N ARG A 109 7.72 -11.31 15.10
CA ARG A 109 6.87 -12.50 14.92
C ARG A 109 5.50 -12.17 14.33
N ALA A 110 4.90 -11.04 14.72
CA ALA A 110 3.66 -10.55 14.14
C ALA A 110 3.73 -10.45 12.60
N LYS A 111 4.83 -9.91 12.06
CA LYS A 111 5.07 -9.84 10.61
C LYS A 111 5.44 -11.19 10.01
N MET A 112 6.22 -12.00 10.71
CA MET A 112 6.65 -13.33 10.23
C MET A 112 5.45 -14.22 9.86
N ASN A 113 4.34 -14.16 10.61
CA ASN A 113 3.12 -14.89 10.28
C ASN A 113 2.50 -14.44 8.94
N GLN A 114 2.46 -13.13 8.69
CA GLN A 114 1.99 -12.56 7.43
C GLN A 114 2.91 -12.96 6.27
N GLN A 115 4.23 -12.88 6.46
CA GLN A 115 5.22 -13.32 5.48
C GLN A 115 5.04 -14.81 5.18
N ARG A 116 4.95 -15.67 6.20
CA ARG A 116 4.71 -17.11 6.03
C ARG A 116 3.47 -17.40 5.19
N SER A 117 2.34 -16.78 5.52
CA SER A 117 1.10 -16.93 4.75
C SER A 117 1.27 -16.52 3.29
N ARG A 118 2.02 -15.45 2.99
CA ARG A 118 2.33 -15.04 1.62
C ARG A 118 3.23 -16.03 0.89
N ARG A 119 4.27 -16.57 1.56
CA ARG A 119 5.27 -17.46 0.96
C ARG A 119 4.72 -18.87 0.68
N PHE A 120 3.87 -19.40 1.56
CA PHE A 120 3.17 -20.66 1.31
C PHE A 120 2.18 -20.54 0.14
N ARG A 121 1.43 -19.43 0.07
CA ARG A 121 0.55 -19.16 -1.07
C ARG A 121 1.32 -19.01 -2.38
N SER A 122 2.41 -18.23 -2.40
CA SER A 122 3.19 -18.06 -3.62
C SER A 122 3.81 -19.37 -4.09
N ALA A 123 4.25 -20.24 -3.18
CA ALA A 123 4.75 -21.57 -3.53
C ALA A 123 3.65 -22.49 -4.09
N GLN A 124 2.45 -22.46 -3.51
CA GLN A 124 1.30 -23.20 -4.03
C GLN A 124 0.89 -22.70 -5.43
N GLU A 125 0.77 -21.39 -5.61
CA GLU A 125 0.46 -20.76 -6.91
C GLU A 125 1.53 -21.09 -7.96
N ALA A 126 2.81 -21.12 -7.56
CA ALA A 126 3.91 -21.51 -8.45
C ALA A 126 3.82 -22.99 -8.86
N LYS A 127 3.47 -23.88 -7.91
CA LYS A 127 3.25 -25.32 -8.17
C LYS A 127 2.08 -25.53 -9.13
N GLU A 128 0.95 -24.88 -8.90
CA GLU A 128 -0.24 -24.92 -9.76
C GLU A 128 0.09 -24.41 -11.17
N LYS A 129 0.77 -23.27 -11.28
CA LYS A 129 1.17 -22.70 -12.58
C LYS A 129 2.13 -23.60 -13.36
N GLU A 130 3.04 -24.28 -12.67
CA GLU A 130 3.96 -25.23 -13.32
C GLU A 130 3.23 -26.49 -13.79
N LEU A 131 2.27 -27.01 -13.01
CA LEU A 131 1.40 -28.10 -13.43
C LEU A 131 0.57 -27.72 -14.67
N ASP A 132 -0.06 -26.54 -14.66
CA ASP A 132 -0.81 -26.00 -15.80
C ASP A 132 0.07 -25.86 -17.05
N LYS A 133 1.30 -25.37 -16.88
CA LYS A 133 2.28 -25.24 -17.97
C LYS A 133 2.63 -26.63 -18.55
N GLN A 134 2.85 -27.61 -17.69
CA GLN A 134 3.16 -28.98 -18.12
C GLN A 134 1.99 -29.64 -18.83
N GLU A 135 0.76 -29.42 -18.36
CA GLU A 135 -0.46 -29.91 -19.02
C GLU A 135 -0.68 -29.25 -20.38
N LEU A 136 -0.52 -27.93 -20.47
CA LEU A 136 -0.59 -27.19 -21.73
C LEU A 136 0.47 -27.70 -22.73
N LEU A 137 1.71 -27.94 -22.27
CA LEU A 137 2.76 -28.50 -23.12
C LEU A 137 2.42 -29.91 -23.60
N LYS A 138 1.76 -30.74 -22.79
CA LYS A 138 1.28 -32.08 -23.22
C LYS A 138 0.21 -31.94 -24.31
N LEU A 139 -0.75 -31.03 -24.15
CA LEU A 139 -1.80 -30.77 -25.13
C LEU A 139 -1.23 -30.23 -26.45
N VAL A 140 -0.28 -29.29 -26.40
CA VAL A 140 0.39 -28.74 -27.60
C VAL A 140 1.20 -29.82 -28.31
N LYS A 141 1.91 -30.69 -27.58
CA LYS A 141 2.62 -31.85 -28.17
C LYS A 141 1.66 -32.80 -28.88
N GLN A 142 0.47 -33.03 -28.32
CA GLN A 142 -0.56 -33.88 -28.94
C GLN A 142 -1.15 -33.25 -30.20
N GLN A 143 -1.35 -31.92 -30.23
CA GLN A 143 -1.89 -31.21 -31.40
C GLN A 143 -0.89 -31.03 -32.53
N ASN A 144 0.40 -30.80 -32.23
CA ASN A 144 1.44 -30.55 -33.23
C ASN A 144 2.22 -31.80 -33.67
N GLY A 145 1.65 -33.00 -33.52
CA GLY A 145 2.30 -34.25 -33.97
C GLY A 145 3.65 -34.55 -33.29
N GLY A 146 3.88 -34.06 -32.07
CA GLY A 146 5.07 -34.34 -31.28
C GLY A 146 6.26 -33.37 -31.43
N ILE A 147 6.16 -32.32 -32.27
CA ILE A 147 7.25 -31.35 -32.47
C ILE A 147 6.96 -30.06 -31.68
N LEU A 148 7.81 -29.74 -30.70
CA LEU A 148 7.80 -28.46 -30.01
C LEU A 148 8.47 -27.39 -30.91
N PRO A 149 7.84 -26.22 -31.14
CA PRO A 149 8.51 -25.09 -31.77
C PRO A 149 9.79 -24.70 -31.00
N PRO A 150 10.90 -24.39 -31.69
CA PRO A 150 12.19 -24.10 -31.05
C PRO A 150 12.16 -22.90 -30.08
N GLU A 151 11.27 -21.93 -30.29
CA GLU A 151 11.05 -20.81 -29.35
C GLU A 151 10.55 -21.28 -27.96
N HIS A 152 9.80 -22.38 -27.90
CA HIS A 152 9.31 -22.91 -26.62
C HIS A 152 10.32 -23.82 -25.93
N ALA A 153 11.32 -24.36 -26.64
CA ALA A 153 12.37 -25.20 -26.03
C ALA A 153 13.31 -24.40 -25.09
N GLY A 154 13.59 -23.13 -25.41
CA GLY A 154 14.39 -22.22 -24.56
C GLY A 154 13.66 -21.70 -23.32
N VAL A 155 12.32 -21.61 -23.37
CA VAL A 155 11.46 -21.16 -22.24
C VAL A 155 11.12 -22.32 -21.28
N VAL A 156 11.35 -23.56 -21.70
CA VAL A 156 11.11 -24.77 -20.90
C VAL A 156 12.27 -25.06 -19.92
N SER A 157 13.48 -24.53 -20.16
CA SER A 157 14.69 -24.87 -19.38
C SER A 157 15.16 -23.82 -18.38
N LYS A 158 14.62 -22.59 -18.40
CA LYS A 158 14.98 -21.57 -17.40
C LYS A 158 14.06 -21.65 -16.19
N LYS A 159 14.60 -22.10 -15.06
CA LYS A 159 13.94 -21.96 -13.76
C LYS A 159 13.76 -20.47 -13.47
N ALA A 160 12.53 -20.07 -13.14
CA ALA A 160 12.28 -18.72 -12.65
C ALA A 160 13.04 -18.52 -11.33
N PHE A 161 13.56 -17.31 -11.11
CA PHE A 161 14.18 -16.93 -9.84
C PHE A 161 13.18 -17.13 -8.68
N ASP A 162 13.58 -17.85 -7.63
CA ASP A 162 12.71 -18.02 -6.46
C ASP A 162 12.72 -16.73 -5.64
N THR A 163 11.64 -15.96 -5.72
CA THR A 163 11.42 -14.72 -4.94
C THR A 163 11.46 -14.92 -3.42
N ASN A 164 11.37 -16.17 -2.93
CA ASN A 164 11.55 -16.49 -1.52
C ASN A 164 13.02 -16.38 -1.08
N SER A 165 13.95 -16.38 -2.03
CA SER A 165 15.37 -16.06 -1.79
C SER A 165 15.59 -14.61 -1.37
N ILE A 166 14.61 -13.72 -1.61
CA ILE A 166 14.60 -12.34 -1.12
C ILE A 166 14.10 -12.35 0.34
N THR A 167 14.90 -12.95 1.23
CA THR A 167 14.65 -13.04 2.67
C THR A 167 15.99 -13.00 3.41
N PRO A 168 16.10 -12.39 4.60
CA PRO A 168 17.33 -12.38 5.40
C PRO A 168 17.91 -13.77 5.64
N GLY A 169 19.24 -13.89 5.56
CA GLY A 169 19.98 -15.13 5.80
C GLY A 169 20.18 -16.00 4.57
N THR A 170 19.68 -15.62 3.40
CA THR A 170 19.97 -16.33 2.15
C THR A 170 21.32 -15.88 1.58
N PRO A 171 22.01 -16.74 0.79
CA PRO A 171 23.24 -16.33 0.08
C PRO A 171 23.02 -15.09 -0.79
N PHE A 172 21.85 -15.01 -1.42
CA PHE A 172 21.44 -13.89 -2.25
C PHE A 172 21.54 -12.53 -1.52
N MET A 173 21.15 -12.47 -0.24
CA MET A 173 21.20 -11.22 0.53
C MET A 173 22.62 -10.76 0.85
N ASP A 174 23.58 -11.68 0.99
CA ASP A 174 25.00 -11.32 1.19
C ASP A 174 25.60 -10.76 -0.12
N ILE A 175 25.23 -11.35 -1.26
CA ILE A 175 25.58 -10.86 -2.59
C ILE A 175 25.00 -9.47 -2.80
N LEU A 176 23.73 -9.25 -2.45
CA LEU A 176 23.09 -7.93 -2.52
C LEU A 176 23.81 -6.90 -1.63
N ALA A 177 24.13 -7.25 -0.38
CA ALA A 177 24.79 -6.35 0.56
C ALA A 177 26.20 -5.93 0.08
N SER A 178 27.02 -6.91 -0.35
CA SER A 178 28.37 -6.65 -0.87
C SER A 178 28.33 -5.83 -2.17
N SER A 179 27.40 -6.15 -3.08
CA SER A 179 27.18 -5.44 -4.33
C SER A 179 26.78 -3.97 -4.11
N LEU A 180 25.85 -3.71 -3.18
CA LEU A 180 25.42 -2.35 -2.84
C LEU A 180 26.55 -1.53 -2.20
N ARG A 181 27.33 -2.11 -1.27
CA ARG A 181 28.48 -1.42 -0.67
C ARG A 181 29.49 -1.00 -1.73
N TYR A 182 29.89 -1.94 -2.59
CA TYR A 182 30.77 -1.65 -3.71
C TYR A 182 30.20 -0.54 -4.61
N TRP A 183 28.94 -0.66 -5.01
CA TRP A 183 28.33 0.28 -5.95
C TRP A 183 28.25 1.70 -5.38
N CYS A 184 27.92 1.85 -4.10
CA CYS A 184 27.92 3.15 -3.44
C CYS A 184 29.33 3.75 -3.34
N GLN A 185 30.35 2.96 -3.01
CA GLN A 185 31.75 3.42 -3.02
C GLN A 185 32.18 3.82 -4.43
N TYR A 186 31.86 3.01 -5.43
CA TYR A 186 32.12 3.32 -6.84
C TYR A 186 31.49 4.66 -7.25
N LYS A 187 30.22 4.89 -6.88
CA LYS A 187 29.51 6.15 -7.16
C LYS A 187 30.12 7.35 -6.44
N LEU A 188 30.51 7.21 -5.17
CA LEU A 188 31.21 8.25 -4.42
C LEU A 188 32.54 8.67 -5.07
N ASN A 189 33.20 7.77 -5.78
CA ASN A 189 34.46 8.03 -6.48
C ASN A 189 34.29 8.59 -7.91
N THR A 190 33.18 8.26 -8.58
CA THR A 190 33.00 8.51 -10.02
C THR A 190 31.96 9.59 -10.35
N ASP A 191 30.98 9.79 -9.48
CA ASP A 191 29.87 10.72 -9.71
C ASP A 191 30.02 11.97 -8.82
N PRO A 192 30.26 13.16 -9.40
CA PRO A 192 30.40 14.40 -8.64
C PRO A 192 29.18 14.74 -7.78
N ALA A 193 27.97 14.32 -8.16
CA ALA A 193 26.76 14.58 -7.39
C ALA A 193 26.76 13.79 -6.06
N TRP A 194 27.48 12.68 -5.99
CA TRP A 194 27.61 11.85 -4.80
C TRP A 194 28.71 12.32 -3.85
N GLY A 195 29.67 13.12 -4.33
CA GLY A 195 30.89 13.43 -3.56
C GLY A 195 30.63 13.91 -2.12
N LYS A 196 29.62 14.75 -1.88
CA LYS A 196 29.26 15.24 -0.53
C LYS A 196 28.20 14.42 0.19
N LEU A 197 27.68 13.38 -0.44
CA LEU A 197 26.60 12.55 0.10
C LEU A 197 27.15 11.60 1.18
N LYS A 198 26.41 11.48 2.28
CA LYS A 198 26.62 10.41 3.26
C LYS A 198 25.70 9.24 2.91
N VAL A 199 26.26 8.05 2.75
CA VAL A 199 25.51 6.85 2.41
C VAL A 199 25.45 5.92 3.61
N ILE A 200 24.25 5.58 4.07
CA ILE A 200 24.02 4.58 5.12
C ILE A 200 23.43 3.33 4.47
N ILE A 201 24.05 2.17 4.69
CA ILE A 201 23.53 0.88 4.25
C ILE A 201 23.17 0.06 5.49
N SER A 202 21.88 -0.21 5.65
CA SER A 202 21.34 -1.10 6.66
C SER A 202 20.87 -2.39 5.98
N ASP A 203 21.76 -3.37 5.90
CA ASP A 203 21.51 -4.62 5.18
C ASP A 203 20.65 -5.62 5.99
N ALA A 204 20.42 -6.80 5.40
CA ALA A 204 19.55 -7.83 5.96
C ALA A 204 20.06 -8.45 7.29
N THR A 205 21.34 -8.23 7.65
CA THR A 205 21.91 -8.73 8.91
C THR A 205 21.52 -7.86 10.12
N VAL A 206 21.05 -6.63 9.87
CA VAL A 206 20.49 -5.75 10.90
C VAL A 206 19.00 -6.08 11.06
N PRO A 207 18.51 -6.42 12.27
CA PRO A 207 17.10 -6.75 12.48
C PRO A 207 16.14 -5.58 12.22
N GLY A 208 14.94 -5.89 11.76
CA GLY A 208 13.85 -4.96 11.47
C GLY A 208 13.46 -4.93 9.99
N GLU A 209 12.24 -4.53 9.70
CA GLU A 209 11.79 -4.23 8.32
C GLU A 209 12.43 -2.94 7.83
N GLY A 210 12.74 -2.85 6.54
CA GLY A 210 13.46 -1.73 5.92
C GLY A 210 12.79 -0.38 6.20
N GLU A 211 11.48 -0.31 6.03
CA GLU A 211 10.68 0.88 6.37
C GLU A 211 10.82 1.25 7.85
N HIS A 212 10.79 0.29 8.77
CA HIS A 212 10.89 0.56 10.21
C HIS A 212 12.31 0.91 10.66
N LYS A 213 13.35 0.41 9.98
CA LYS A 213 14.74 0.87 10.17
C LYS A 213 14.87 2.33 9.78
N ILE A 214 14.30 2.72 8.64
CA ILE A 214 14.25 4.12 8.18
C ILE A 214 13.52 4.99 9.21
N MET A 215 12.33 4.59 9.67
CA MET A 215 11.58 5.37 10.66
C MET A 215 12.33 5.46 12.00
N SER A 216 13.01 4.39 12.41
CA SER A 216 13.87 4.40 13.59
C SER A 216 15.03 5.38 13.43
N TYR A 217 15.65 5.44 12.26
CA TYR A 217 16.69 6.42 11.94
C TYR A 217 16.14 7.84 12.04
N ILE A 218 15.03 8.17 11.38
CA ILE A 218 14.43 9.52 11.40
C ILE A 218 14.12 9.96 12.83
N ARG A 219 13.47 9.09 13.61
CA ARG A 219 13.19 9.34 15.03
C ARG A 219 14.47 9.62 15.81
N SER A 220 15.49 8.79 15.63
CA SER A 220 16.76 8.94 16.34
C SER A 220 17.49 10.26 16.02
N GLN A 221 17.35 10.77 14.79
CA GLN A 221 17.90 12.06 14.41
C GLN A 221 17.08 13.20 15.01
N ARG A 222 15.74 13.14 14.94
CA ARG A 222 14.84 14.11 15.58
C ARG A 222 15.07 14.28 17.08
N ALA A 223 15.42 13.20 17.77
CA ALA A 223 15.74 13.25 19.20
C ALA A 223 17.01 14.08 19.51
N SER A 224 17.86 14.36 18.50
CA SER A 224 19.03 15.21 18.65
C SER A 224 18.64 16.68 18.76
N THR A 225 19.24 17.41 19.71
CA THR A 225 19.02 18.85 19.87
C THR A 225 19.53 19.69 18.71
N GLU A 226 20.44 19.14 17.90
CA GLU A 226 21.06 19.80 16.74
C GLU A 226 20.37 19.39 15.41
N HIS A 227 19.23 18.67 15.47
CA HIS A 227 18.47 18.30 14.27
C HIS A 227 17.86 19.54 13.62
N ASP A 228 17.96 19.62 12.28
CA ASP A 228 17.32 20.67 11.51
C ASP A 228 15.83 20.31 11.28
N PRO A 229 14.88 21.05 11.89
CA PRO A 229 13.46 20.76 11.76
C PRO A 229 12.90 21.02 10.35
N ASN A 230 13.69 21.60 9.45
CA ASN A 230 13.32 21.85 8.06
C ASN A 230 13.94 20.84 7.08
N THR A 231 14.55 19.76 7.60
CA THR A 231 15.12 18.70 6.76
C THR A 231 14.04 18.12 5.84
N SER A 232 14.30 18.12 4.53
CA SER A 232 13.37 17.55 3.56
C SER A 232 13.62 16.06 3.33
N HIS A 233 12.58 15.26 3.49
CA HIS A 233 12.62 13.81 3.52
C HIS A 233 11.88 13.20 2.34
N VAL A 234 12.53 12.26 1.66
CA VAL A 234 11.91 11.44 0.62
C VAL A 234 12.12 9.97 0.96
N ILE A 235 11.04 9.21 1.07
CA ILE A 235 11.10 7.75 1.14
C ILE A 235 10.60 7.15 -0.17
N TYR A 236 11.35 6.22 -0.73
CA TYR A 236 10.89 5.39 -1.84
C TYR A 236 10.36 4.06 -1.31
N GLY A 237 9.16 3.69 -1.77
CA GLY A 237 8.62 2.36 -1.57
C GLY A 237 7.18 2.23 -2.08
N LEU A 238 6.70 0.99 -2.20
CA LEU A 238 5.38 0.70 -2.77
C LEU A 238 4.28 0.55 -1.73
N ASP A 239 4.66 0.32 -0.48
CA ASP A 239 3.77 -0.04 0.62
C ASP A 239 2.87 1.14 1.05
N ALA A 240 1.64 0.80 1.47
CA ALA A 240 0.65 1.80 1.87
C ALA A 240 0.94 2.32 3.28
N ASP A 241 1.63 1.53 4.09
CA ASP A 241 2.01 1.84 5.46
C ASP A 241 3.01 3.02 5.48
N LEU A 242 3.81 3.22 4.43
CA LEU A 242 4.72 4.36 4.28
C LEU A 242 4.03 5.73 4.42
N ILE A 243 2.76 5.84 4.05
CA ILE A 243 1.99 7.09 4.20
C ILE A 243 1.69 7.33 5.69
N MET A 244 1.28 6.28 6.39
CA MET A 244 0.99 6.32 7.83
C MET A 244 2.26 6.55 8.63
N LEU A 245 3.34 5.86 8.28
CA LEU A 245 4.66 6.03 8.88
C LEU A 245 5.20 7.44 8.62
N GLY A 246 5.04 7.97 7.40
CA GLY A 246 5.39 9.35 7.07
C GLY A 246 4.66 10.37 7.95
N LEU A 247 3.35 10.20 8.17
CA LEU A 247 2.58 11.03 9.11
C LEU A 247 3.06 10.87 10.56
N ALA A 248 3.32 9.64 11.00
CA ALA A 248 3.79 9.31 12.35
C ALA A 248 5.20 9.83 12.66
N THR A 249 5.98 10.24 11.65
CA THR A 249 7.27 10.92 11.88
C THR A 249 7.09 12.32 12.44
N HIS A 250 5.95 12.98 12.18
CA HIS A 250 5.73 14.41 12.44
C HIS A 250 6.79 15.33 11.79
N GLU A 251 7.42 14.88 10.69
CA GLU A 251 8.24 15.72 9.83
C GLU A 251 7.35 16.47 8.85
N PRO A 252 7.37 17.82 8.81
CA PRO A 252 6.48 18.59 7.95
C PRO A 252 6.85 18.44 6.47
N PHE A 253 8.14 18.30 6.14
CA PHE A 253 8.64 18.21 4.77
C PHE A 253 8.93 16.76 4.38
N PHE A 254 7.86 15.98 4.23
CA PHE A 254 7.98 14.55 3.93
C PHE A 254 7.23 14.18 2.64
N ARG A 255 7.89 13.40 1.77
CA ARG A 255 7.31 12.86 0.54
C ARG A 255 7.54 11.37 0.42
N VAL A 256 6.56 10.68 -0.17
CA VAL A 256 6.73 9.31 -0.64
C VAL A 256 6.88 9.32 -2.16
N LEU A 257 7.93 8.67 -2.66
CA LEU A 257 8.17 8.44 -4.08
C LEU A 257 7.75 7.02 -4.43
N ARG A 258 6.98 6.85 -5.50
CA ARG A 258 6.54 5.52 -5.96
C ARG A 258 6.26 5.49 -7.45
N GLU A 259 6.19 4.30 -8.01
CA GLU A 259 5.69 4.10 -9.37
C GLU A 259 4.18 4.38 -9.46
N ASP A 260 3.76 4.89 -10.62
CA ASP A 260 2.34 5.04 -10.94
C ASP A 260 1.72 3.71 -11.37
N VAL A 261 1.15 3.01 -10.38
CA VAL A 261 0.46 1.73 -10.58
C VAL A 261 -0.76 1.86 -11.49
N PHE A 262 -1.34 3.06 -11.66
CA PHE A 262 -2.55 3.28 -12.46
C PHE A 262 -2.26 3.67 -13.92
N PHE A 263 -0.99 3.82 -14.28
CA PHE A 263 -0.60 4.16 -15.65
C PHE A 263 -1.01 3.10 -16.67
N GLN A 264 -1.04 1.81 -16.29
CA GLN A 264 -1.45 0.72 -17.17
C GLN A 264 -2.97 0.53 -17.22
N ASP A 265 -3.73 0.90 -16.17
CA ASP A 265 -5.20 0.79 -16.14
C ASP A 265 -5.88 1.69 -17.20
N SER A 266 -5.18 2.72 -17.67
CA SER A 266 -5.62 3.59 -18.76
C SER A 266 -5.30 3.02 -20.17
N LYS A 267 -4.53 1.93 -20.28
CA LYS A 267 -4.28 1.22 -21.54
C LYS A 267 -5.24 0.03 -21.70
N ALA A 268 -5.82 -0.13 -22.89
CA ALA A 268 -6.66 -1.28 -23.19
C ALA A 268 -5.85 -2.59 -23.10
N ARG A 269 -6.29 -3.55 -22.26
CA ARG A 269 -5.64 -4.86 -22.12
C ARG A 269 -5.51 -5.56 -23.48
N THR A 270 -4.29 -5.93 -23.84
CA THR A 270 -3.97 -6.75 -25.02
C THR A 270 -3.94 -8.23 -24.65
N CYS A 271 -4.24 -9.08 -25.61
CA CYS A 271 -4.18 -10.52 -25.46
C CYS A 271 -2.73 -10.97 -25.24
N ARG A 272 -2.47 -11.74 -24.17
CA ARG A 272 -1.12 -12.24 -23.82
C ARG A 272 -0.54 -13.27 -24.79
N LEU A 273 -1.34 -13.77 -25.75
CA LEU A 273 -0.91 -14.77 -26.73
C LEU A 273 -0.59 -14.15 -28.09
N CYS A 274 -1.44 -13.26 -28.62
CA CYS A 274 -1.23 -12.65 -29.95
C CYS A 274 -0.97 -11.14 -29.92
N GLY A 275 -0.97 -10.51 -28.74
CA GLY A 275 -0.76 -9.06 -28.59
C GLY A 275 -1.91 -8.17 -29.05
N GLN A 276 -3.01 -8.73 -29.57
CA GLN A 276 -4.13 -7.94 -30.11
C GLN A 276 -5.10 -7.47 -29.01
N LYS A 277 -5.76 -6.32 -29.22
CA LYS A 277 -6.77 -5.78 -28.30
C LYS A 277 -8.10 -6.54 -28.42
N GLY A 278 -8.89 -6.58 -27.35
CA GLY A 278 -10.32 -6.96 -27.42
C GLY A 278 -10.68 -8.42 -27.13
N HIS A 279 -9.72 -9.28 -26.74
CA HIS A 279 -10.01 -10.64 -26.28
C HIS A 279 -9.02 -11.12 -25.20
N GLU A 280 -9.46 -12.07 -24.37
CA GLU A 280 -8.61 -12.72 -23.36
C GLU A 280 -7.83 -13.89 -23.97
N ALA A 281 -6.70 -14.28 -23.35
CA ALA A 281 -5.84 -15.36 -23.83
C ALA A 281 -6.61 -16.67 -24.09
N ARG A 282 -7.57 -17.02 -23.22
CA ARG A 282 -8.44 -18.20 -23.39
C ARG A 282 -9.28 -18.22 -24.67
N ASN A 283 -9.56 -17.03 -25.25
CA ASN A 283 -10.37 -16.86 -26.45
C ASN A 283 -9.52 -16.46 -27.66
N CYS A 284 -8.19 -16.58 -27.55
CA CYS A 284 -7.27 -16.25 -28.63
C CYS A 284 -7.32 -17.31 -29.72
N ARG A 285 -7.48 -16.86 -30.98
CA ARG A 285 -7.47 -17.73 -32.16
C ARG A 285 -6.07 -18.00 -32.73
N GLY A 286 -5.02 -17.42 -32.14
CA GLY A 286 -3.63 -17.62 -32.55
C GLY A 286 -3.24 -16.92 -33.86
N GLU A 287 -4.08 -16.03 -34.38
CA GLU A 287 -3.81 -15.32 -35.64
C GLU A 287 -2.77 -14.21 -35.42
N ALA A 288 -1.71 -14.21 -36.23
CA ALA A 288 -0.65 -13.21 -36.20
C ALA A 288 -1.17 -11.83 -36.65
N LYS A 289 -0.59 -10.74 -36.12
CA LYS A 289 -0.88 -9.36 -36.56
C LYS A 289 -0.52 -9.23 -38.06
N GLU A 290 -1.50 -8.97 -38.93
CA GLU A 290 -1.22 -8.63 -40.33
C GLU A 290 -0.41 -7.34 -40.38
N LYS A 291 0.82 -7.41 -40.91
CA LYS A 291 1.65 -6.24 -41.19
C LYS A 291 1.14 -5.60 -42.48
N THR A 292 0.36 -4.54 -42.38
CA THR A 292 -0.06 -3.74 -43.53
C THR A 292 0.64 -2.38 -43.51
N GLY A 293 1.77 -2.26 -44.22
CA GLY A 293 2.39 -0.98 -44.58
C GLY A 293 3.93 -0.95 -44.60
N GLU A 294 4.51 -0.33 -45.63
CA GLU A 294 5.96 -0.07 -45.82
C GLU A 294 6.51 1.10 -44.97
N PHE A 295 5.75 1.58 -43.97
CA PHE A 295 6.16 2.59 -42.99
C PHE A 295 5.84 2.13 -41.56
N ASP A 296 6.14 0.87 -41.24
CA ASP A 296 6.48 0.53 -39.85
C ASP A 296 7.85 1.16 -39.58
N GLU A 297 7.88 2.48 -39.32
CA GLU A 297 9.01 3.11 -38.67
C GLU A 297 9.39 2.19 -37.51
N LYS A 298 10.67 1.82 -37.42
CA LYS A 298 11.21 1.11 -36.26
C LYS A 298 10.60 1.73 -35.01
N GLU A 299 9.64 1.06 -34.38
CA GLU A 299 9.32 1.33 -32.98
C GLU A 299 10.68 1.19 -32.30
N THR A 300 11.28 2.32 -31.95
CA THR A 300 12.47 2.35 -31.13
C THR A 300 12.14 1.48 -29.93
N ASP A 301 13.03 0.54 -29.59
CA ASP A 301 12.93 -0.46 -28.51
C ASP A 301 12.58 0.12 -27.11
N SER A 302 12.30 1.41 -26.99
CA SER A 302 11.83 2.03 -25.76
C SER A 302 10.32 1.84 -25.61
N SER A 303 9.91 0.70 -25.05
CA SER A 303 8.67 0.69 -24.26
C SER A 303 8.74 1.86 -23.26
N PRO A 304 7.74 2.77 -23.21
CA PRO A 304 7.82 3.95 -22.37
C PRO A 304 7.97 3.51 -20.91
N LEU A 305 9.07 3.92 -20.27
CA LEU A 305 9.36 3.64 -18.87
C LEU A 305 8.17 3.99 -17.99
N LYS A 306 7.90 3.15 -16.98
CA LYS A 306 6.86 3.42 -15.98
C LYS A 306 7.13 4.78 -15.31
N PRO A 307 6.14 5.68 -15.26
CA PRO A 307 6.30 6.99 -14.62
C PRO A 307 6.24 6.88 -13.10
N PHE A 308 6.82 7.87 -12.43
CA PHE A 308 6.80 8.00 -10.98
C PHE A 308 5.90 9.14 -10.54
N ILE A 309 5.42 9.05 -9.31
CA ILE A 309 4.58 10.05 -8.67
C ILE A 309 5.12 10.40 -7.27
N TRP A 310 4.96 11.67 -6.92
CA TRP A 310 5.12 12.17 -5.57
C TRP A 310 3.82 12.00 -4.80
N LEU A 311 3.93 11.60 -3.54
CA LEU A 311 2.88 11.74 -2.55
C LEU A 311 3.34 12.73 -1.47
N HIS A 312 2.64 13.85 -1.36
CA HIS A 312 2.96 14.94 -0.46
C HIS A 312 2.29 14.74 0.91
N VAL A 313 3.07 14.34 1.92
CA VAL A 313 2.55 14.17 3.28
C VAL A 313 2.18 15.53 3.89
N SER A 314 2.90 16.60 3.58
CA SER A 314 2.56 17.98 3.96
C SER A 314 1.14 18.37 3.51
N VAL A 315 0.81 18.10 2.25
CA VAL A 315 -0.51 18.39 1.68
C VAL A 315 -1.59 17.51 2.30
N LEU A 316 -1.28 16.24 2.58
CA LEU A 316 -2.20 15.36 3.31
C LEU A 316 -2.51 15.89 4.71
N ARG A 317 -1.50 16.43 5.41
CA ARG A 317 -1.69 17.06 6.73
C ARG A 317 -2.64 18.27 6.65
N GLU A 318 -2.56 19.08 5.60
CA GLU A 318 -3.51 20.19 5.36
C GLU A 318 -4.96 19.68 5.17
N TYR A 319 -5.15 18.61 4.39
CA TYR A 319 -6.46 17.98 4.23
C TYR A 319 -7.00 17.44 5.57
N LEU A 320 -6.16 16.74 6.33
CA LEU A 320 -6.53 16.20 7.63
C LEU A 320 -6.82 17.30 8.65
N ALA A 321 -6.11 18.43 8.60
CA ALA A 321 -6.39 19.58 9.46
C ALA A 321 -7.81 20.11 9.24
N ALA A 322 -8.26 20.19 7.98
CA ALA A 322 -9.62 20.60 7.68
C ALA A 322 -10.66 19.53 8.07
N GLU A 323 -10.36 18.24 7.85
CA GLU A 323 -11.33 17.16 8.05
C GLU A 323 -11.48 16.71 9.52
N LEU A 324 -10.42 16.86 10.31
CA LEU A 324 -10.38 16.51 11.73
C LEU A 324 -10.71 17.70 12.64
N ALA A 325 -10.88 18.91 12.09
CA ALA A 325 -11.27 20.07 12.86
C ALA A 325 -12.66 19.87 13.51
N VAL A 326 -12.71 19.98 14.83
CA VAL A 326 -13.96 19.92 15.61
C VAL A 326 -14.15 21.26 16.32
N PRO A 327 -15.16 22.07 15.96
CA PRO A 327 -15.43 23.34 16.64
C PRO A 327 -16.03 23.10 18.03
N GLY A 328 -15.77 24.03 18.96
CA GLY A 328 -16.39 24.00 20.30
C GLY A 328 -15.85 22.91 21.24
N LEU A 329 -14.63 22.42 21.01
CA LEU A 329 -13.99 21.46 21.91
C LEU A 329 -13.75 22.05 23.31
N PRO A 330 -13.89 21.25 24.38
CA PRO A 330 -13.59 21.69 25.74
C PRO A 330 -12.09 21.75 26.06
N PHE A 331 -11.23 21.42 25.07
CA PHE A 331 -9.78 21.49 25.15
C PHE A 331 -9.22 22.05 23.84
N ARG A 332 -7.96 22.52 23.86
CA ARG A 332 -7.30 23.07 22.67
C ARG A 332 -7.10 21.99 21.61
N PHE A 333 -7.54 22.27 20.39
CA PHE A 333 -7.27 21.40 19.24
C PHE A 333 -5.77 21.39 18.91
N ASP A 334 -5.23 20.19 18.77
CA ASP A 334 -3.87 19.86 18.37
C ASP A 334 -3.93 18.93 17.15
N LEU A 335 -3.35 19.39 16.03
CA LEU A 335 -3.34 18.65 14.78
C LEU A 335 -2.50 17.38 14.87
N GLU A 336 -1.34 17.41 15.54
CA GLU A 336 -0.45 16.24 15.62
C GLU A 336 -1.15 15.10 16.34
N ARG A 337 -1.87 15.41 17.41
CA ARG A 337 -2.64 14.43 18.18
C ARG A 337 -3.90 13.95 17.46
N ALA A 338 -4.50 14.80 16.63
CA ALA A 338 -5.58 14.37 15.75
C ALA A 338 -5.08 13.42 14.65
N ILE A 339 -3.88 13.67 14.10
CA ILE A 339 -3.23 12.78 13.13
C ILE A 339 -2.92 11.43 13.76
N ASP A 340 -2.41 11.39 15.00
CA ASP A 340 -2.16 10.12 15.71
C ASP A 340 -3.44 9.29 15.87
N ASP A 341 -4.54 9.94 16.27
CA ASP A 341 -5.85 9.29 16.36
C ASP A 341 -6.34 8.80 14.99
N TRP A 342 -6.04 9.54 13.91
CA TRP A 342 -6.38 9.12 12.55
C TRP A 342 -5.57 7.90 12.10
N VAL A 343 -4.27 7.86 12.38
CA VAL A 343 -3.42 6.67 12.14
C VAL A 343 -3.93 5.47 12.92
N PHE A 344 -4.32 5.65 14.19
CA PHE A 344 -4.96 4.61 14.99
C PHE A 344 -6.27 4.12 14.38
N MET A 345 -7.14 5.01 13.89
CA MET A 345 -8.37 4.61 13.19
C MET A 345 -8.08 3.80 11.92
N CYS A 346 -7.05 4.18 11.15
CA CYS A 346 -6.63 3.44 9.96
C CYS A 346 -6.16 2.01 10.27
N CYS A 347 -5.61 1.75 11.47
CA CYS A 347 -5.17 0.42 11.87
C CYS A 347 -6.32 -0.61 11.91
N PHE A 348 -7.56 -0.19 12.19
CA PHE A 348 -8.73 -1.09 12.24
C PHE A 348 -9.18 -1.61 10.88
N VAL A 349 -8.88 -0.88 9.80
CA VAL A 349 -9.33 -1.24 8.46
C VAL A 349 -8.48 -2.39 7.87
N GLY A 350 -7.37 -2.74 8.52
CA GLY A 350 -6.58 -3.96 8.32
C GLY A 350 -5.12 -3.75 7.89
N ASN A 351 -4.19 -3.80 8.82
CA ASN A 351 -2.74 -3.70 8.57
C ASN A 351 -2.11 -5.10 8.31
N ASP A 352 -0.78 -5.17 8.27
CA ASP A 352 -0.06 -6.43 8.06
C ASP A 352 -0.05 -7.37 9.28
N PHE A 353 -0.34 -6.85 10.47
CA PHE A 353 -0.21 -7.57 11.74
C PHE A 353 -1.56 -8.08 12.27
N LEU A 354 -2.66 -7.43 11.87
CA LEU A 354 -4.02 -7.73 12.31
C LEU A 354 -4.99 -7.87 11.13
N PRO A 355 -5.88 -8.89 11.16
CA PRO A 355 -6.95 -9.00 10.18
C PRO A 355 -7.93 -7.82 10.30
N HIS A 356 -8.45 -7.32 9.19
CA HIS A 356 -9.47 -6.26 9.20
C HIS A 356 -10.73 -6.68 9.98
N LEU A 357 -11.33 -5.74 10.72
CA LEU A 357 -12.63 -5.98 11.36
C LEU A 357 -13.69 -6.30 10.29
N PRO A 358 -14.61 -7.25 10.51
CA PRO A 358 -15.60 -7.64 9.49
C PRO A 358 -16.45 -6.48 8.98
N ALA A 359 -16.77 -5.51 9.86
CA ALA A 359 -17.57 -4.34 9.55
C ALA A 359 -16.80 -3.25 8.77
N LEU A 360 -15.47 -3.33 8.64
CA LEU A 360 -14.65 -2.27 8.05
C LEU A 360 -14.01 -2.72 6.73
N GLU A 361 -14.40 -2.04 5.64
CA GLU A 361 -13.70 -2.11 4.35
C GLU A 361 -13.43 -0.70 3.82
N ILE A 362 -12.21 -0.46 3.29
CA ILE A 362 -11.87 0.83 2.66
C ILE A 362 -12.86 1.18 1.53
N ARG A 363 -13.26 0.16 0.75
CA ARG A 363 -14.18 0.32 -0.40
C ARG A 363 -15.60 0.72 0.01
N GLU A 364 -15.92 0.66 1.29
CA GLU A 364 -17.25 0.92 1.85
C GLU A 364 -17.25 2.14 2.79
N HIS A 365 -16.25 3.01 2.65
CA HIS A 365 -16.10 4.21 3.49
C HIS A 365 -15.86 3.90 4.98
N GLY A 366 -15.11 2.82 5.27
CA GLY A 366 -14.80 2.41 6.64
C GLY A 366 -14.04 3.45 7.44
N ILE A 367 -13.06 4.14 6.82
CA ILE A 367 -12.27 5.19 7.48
C ILE A 367 -13.17 6.39 7.82
N GLU A 368 -14.02 6.81 6.88
CA GLU A 368 -14.96 7.93 7.06
C GLU A 368 -15.99 7.63 8.17
N THR A 369 -16.40 6.37 8.28
CA THR A 369 -17.29 5.92 9.36
C THR A 369 -16.61 6.08 10.72
N LEU A 370 -15.36 5.64 10.86
CA LEU A 370 -14.58 5.81 12.08
C LEU A 370 -14.32 7.28 12.41
N MET A 371 -13.93 8.09 11.41
CA MET A 371 -13.71 9.53 11.60
C MET A 371 -14.96 10.24 12.08
N THR A 372 -16.13 9.87 11.55
CA THR A 372 -17.41 10.44 12.00
C THR A 372 -17.68 10.09 13.45
N ILE A 373 -17.52 8.81 13.83
CA ILE A 373 -17.67 8.37 15.23
C ILE A 373 -16.69 9.11 16.14
N TRP A 374 -15.42 9.24 15.73
CA TRP A 374 -14.41 9.97 16.50
C TRP A 374 -14.80 11.43 16.71
N ARG A 375 -15.19 12.17 15.65
CA ARG A 375 -15.61 13.58 15.76
C ARG A 375 -16.81 13.75 16.69
N ASP A 376 -17.81 12.89 16.58
CA ASP A 376 -19.02 12.96 17.38
C ASP A 376 -18.73 12.72 18.87
N ASN A 377 -17.74 11.89 19.19
CA ASN A 377 -17.38 11.54 20.57
C ASN A 377 -16.27 12.43 21.16
N LEU A 378 -15.44 13.09 20.34
CA LEU A 378 -14.25 13.84 20.79
C LEU A 378 -14.54 14.88 21.90
N PRO A 379 -15.62 15.69 21.83
CA PRO A 379 -15.95 16.62 22.91
C PRO A 379 -16.21 15.92 24.25
N SER A 380 -16.84 14.74 24.22
CA SER A 380 -17.18 13.96 25.42
C SER A 380 -16.00 13.14 25.97
N MET A 381 -15.03 12.79 25.14
CA MET A 381 -13.84 12.02 25.54
C MET A 381 -12.85 12.83 26.40
N GLY A 382 -12.97 14.16 26.40
CA GLY A 382 -12.09 15.06 27.16
C GLY A 382 -10.64 15.09 26.68
N GLY A 383 -10.35 14.55 25.50
CA GLY A 383 -9.03 14.54 24.86
C GLY A 383 -8.91 13.46 23.79
N TYR A 384 -7.73 13.38 23.17
CA TYR A 384 -7.38 12.44 22.11
C TYR A 384 -7.27 10.98 22.60
N VAL A 385 -7.52 10.02 21.71
CA VAL A 385 -7.49 8.59 22.00
C VAL A 385 -6.07 8.10 22.22
N THR A 386 -5.12 8.65 21.49
CA THR A 386 -3.73 8.22 21.46
C THR A 386 -2.80 9.29 22.00
N LYS A 387 -1.67 8.91 22.58
CA LYS A 387 -0.58 9.80 23.02
C LYS A 387 0.76 9.11 22.82
N ASP A 388 1.60 9.63 21.93
CA ASP A 388 2.99 9.19 21.75
C ASP A 388 3.09 7.66 21.58
N GLY A 389 2.20 7.07 20.78
CA GLY A 389 2.13 5.61 20.56
C GLY A 389 1.31 4.80 21.58
N HIS A 390 0.78 5.43 22.62
CA HIS A 390 -0.01 4.76 23.67
C HIS A 390 -1.51 5.04 23.53
N ILE A 391 -2.36 4.05 23.84
CA ILE A 391 -3.81 4.14 23.69
C ILE A 391 -4.48 4.42 25.05
N ASN A 392 -5.39 5.38 25.07
CA ASN A 392 -6.34 5.54 26.17
C ASN A 392 -7.56 4.66 25.92
N TRP A 393 -7.62 3.52 26.61
CA TRP A 393 -8.65 2.51 26.40
C TRP A 393 -10.08 2.98 26.71
N ASN A 394 -10.25 3.91 27.65
CA ASN A 394 -11.58 4.50 27.92
C ASN A 394 -12.11 5.24 26.68
N ARG A 395 -11.23 5.94 25.96
CA ARG A 395 -11.59 6.70 24.76
C ARG A 395 -11.72 5.80 23.54
N ALA A 396 -10.85 4.78 23.41
CA ALA A 396 -10.96 3.78 22.36
C ALA A 396 -12.28 2.99 22.44
N GLN A 397 -12.75 2.69 23.66
CA GLN A 397 -14.05 2.06 23.91
C GLN A 397 -15.20 2.86 23.29
N CYS A 398 -15.20 4.21 23.41
CA CYS A 398 -16.24 5.05 22.83
C CYS A 398 -16.36 4.89 21.30
N ILE A 399 -15.22 4.73 20.62
CA ILE A 399 -15.18 4.53 19.15
C ILE A 399 -15.72 3.14 18.79
N LEU A 400 -15.30 2.12 19.52
CA LEU A 400 -15.70 0.74 19.26
C LEU A 400 -17.18 0.51 19.59
N ASP A 401 -17.71 1.11 20.65
CA ASP A 401 -19.15 1.12 20.95
C ASP A 401 -19.96 1.81 19.84
N GLY A 402 -19.43 2.92 19.32
CA GLY A 402 -20.03 3.64 18.20
C GLY A 402 -20.06 2.81 16.91
N LEU A 403 -19.02 2.00 16.67
CA LEU A 403 -18.94 1.09 15.53
C LEU A 403 -19.85 -0.13 15.73
N GLY A 404 -19.84 -0.75 16.92
CA GLY A 404 -20.69 -1.89 17.29
C GLY A 404 -22.17 -1.62 17.05
N LYS A 405 -22.65 -0.41 17.40
CA LYS A 405 -24.03 0.03 17.13
C LYS A 405 -24.39 0.10 15.64
N LYS A 406 -23.40 0.17 14.74
CA LYS A 406 -23.58 0.31 13.30
C LYS A 406 -23.32 -0.98 12.51
N GLU A 407 -22.74 -2.03 13.11
CA GLU A 407 -22.31 -3.25 12.42
C GLU A 407 -23.45 -3.93 11.64
N ASP A 408 -24.59 -4.17 12.29
CA ASP A 408 -25.77 -4.80 11.67
C ASP A 408 -26.24 -4.05 10.41
N ALA A 409 -26.26 -2.71 10.49
CA ALA A 409 -26.67 -1.87 9.38
C ALA A 409 -25.64 -1.89 8.24
N ILE A 410 -24.35 -2.00 8.57
CA ILE A 410 -23.27 -2.12 7.59
C ILE A 410 -23.40 -3.43 6.83
N PHE A 411 -23.59 -4.56 7.52
CA PHE A 411 -23.69 -5.87 6.87
C PHE A 411 -24.92 -5.99 5.96
N LYS A 412 -26.09 -5.50 6.41
CA LYS A 412 -27.30 -5.46 5.58
C LYS A 412 -27.10 -4.62 4.31
N ARG A 413 -26.53 -3.41 4.47
CA ARG A 413 -26.23 -2.53 3.33
C ARG A 413 -25.22 -3.13 2.36
N ARG A 414 -24.18 -3.82 2.85
CA ARG A 414 -23.19 -4.51 2.02
C ARG A 414 -23.87 -5.55 1.12
N LYS A 415 -24.74 -6.38 1.70
CA LYS A 415 -25.48 -7.41 0.96
C LYS A 415 -26.39 -6.80 -0.10
N GLU A 416 -27.16 -5.77 0.25
CA GLU A 416 -28.02 -5.04 -0.71
C GLU A 416 -27.23 -4.48 -1.90
N GLN A 417 -26.05 -3.91 -1.64
CA GLN A 417 -25.19 -3.37 -2.70
C GLN A 417 -24.59 -4.45 -3.59
N GLU A 418 -24.22 -5.60 -3.01
CA GLU A 418 -23.75 -6.74 -3.78
C GLU A 418 -24.87 -7.30 -4.67
N ASP A 419 -26.05 -7.53 -4.12
CA ASP A 419 -27.20 -8.05 -4.85
C ASP A 419 -27.58 -7.09 -6.01
N ARG A 420 -27.51 -5.77 -5.77
CA ARG A 420 -27.70 -4.76 -6.81
C ARG A 420 -26.63 -4.85 -7.92
N ARG A 421 -25.36 -5.05 -7.56
CA ARG A 421 -24.27 -5.21 -8.53
C ARG A 421 -24.44 -6.48 -9.35
N GLU A 422 -24.81 -7.59 -8.71
CA GLU A 422 -25.03 -8.87 -9.38
C GLU A 422 -26.25 -8.84 -10.29
N ALA A 423 -27.36 -8.23 -9.87
CA ALA A 423 -28.52 -8.01 -10.71
C ALA A 423 -28.17 -7.16 -11.94
N ASN A 424 -27.37 -6.10 -11.77
CA ASN A 424 -26.89 -5.27 -12.88
C ASN A 424 -25.95 -6.04 -13.82
N ALA A 425 -25.05 -6.88 -13.28
CA ALA A 425 -24.16 -7.71 -14.08
C ALA A 425 -24.93 -8.78 -14.87
N LYS A 426 -25.92 -9.44 -14.25
CA LYS A 426 -26.83 -10.39 -14.92
C LYS A 426 -27.62 -9.70 -16.04
N ARG A 427 -28.16 -8.50 -15.80
CA ARG A 427 -28.84 -7.69 -16.83
C ARG A 427 -27.92 -7.35 -18.01
N ARG A 428 -26.67 -6.94 -17.75
CA ARG A 428 -25.68 -6.66 -18.81
C ARG A 428 -25.33 -7.90 -19.63
N LYS A 429 -25.15 -9.07 -18.98
CA LYS A 429 -24.91 -10.35 -19.67
C LYS A 429 -26.08 -10.76 -20.56
N LEU A 430 -27.31 -10.62 -20.08
CA LEU A 430 -28.52 -10.92 -20.86
C LEU A 430 -28.68 -9.97 -22.07
N GLN A 431 -28.39 -8.69 -21.91
CA GLN A 431 -28.41 -7.72 -23.02
C GLN A 431 -27.31 -7.98 -24.06
N ALA A 432 -26.12 -8.42 -23.63
CA ALA A 432 -25.05 -8.80 -24.54
C ALA A 432 -25.31 -10.15 -25.26
N GLY A 433 -25.98 -11.11 -24.60
CA GLY A 433 -26.34 -12.40 -25.18
C GLY A 433 -27.53 -12.35 -26.15
N GLY A 434 -28.50 -11.45 -25.92
CA GLY A 434 -29.71 -11.33 -26.75
C GLY A 434 -29.51 -10.66 -28.12
N GLY A 435 -28.30 -10.16 -28.42
CA GLY A 435 -27.97 -9.55 -29.71
C GLY A 435 -27.87 -10.55 -30.87
N ASN A 436 -27.68 -11.84 -30.59
CA ASN A 436 -27.41 -12.85 -31.63
C ASN A 436 -28.67 -13.57 -32.12
N ASP A 437 -29.78 -13.53 -31.38
CA ASP A 437 -31.04 -14.20 -31.77
C ASP A 437 -31.93 -13.36 -32.67
N ARG A 438 -31.72 -12.04 -32.72
CA ARG A 438 -32.42 -11.16 -33.69
C ARG A 438 -31.87 -11.27 -35.12
N ALA A 439 -30.71 -11.91 -35.32
CA ALA A 439 -30.13 -12.15 -36.64
C ALA A 439 -30.53 -13.50 -37.27
N ARG A 440 -31.21 -14.39 -36.53
CA ARG A 440 -31.54 -15.75 -36.99
C ARG A 440 -33.01 -16.02 -37.35
N HIS A 441 -33.88 -15.03 -37.21
CA HIS A 441 -35.30 -15.15 -37.61
C HIS A 441 -35.71 -14.25 -38.80
N ALA A 442 -34.73 -13.76 -39.57
CA ALA A 442 -34.98 -12.99 -40.79
C ALA A 442 -34.67 -13.80 -42.07
N GLU A 443 -34.98 -15.10 -42.11
CA GLU A 443 -34.90 -15.89 -43.34
C GLU A 443 -35.98 -16.99 -43.36
N SER A 444 -37.22 -16.59 -43.69
CA SER A 444 -38.14 -17.41 -44.50
C SER A 444 -39.46 -16.68 -44.75
N GLY A 445 -39.76 -16.36 -46.02
CA GLY A 445 -41.12 -16.06 -46.49
C GLY A 445 -41.38 -14.61 -46.89
N ALA A 446 -41.08 -14.28 -48.14
CA ALA A 446 -41.42 -13.00 -48.78
C ALA A 446 -42.85 -12.98 -49.36
N ALA A 447 -43.55 -11.84 -49.23
CA ALA A 447 -44.54 -11.27 -50.19
C ALA A 447 -44.91 -9.83 -49.74
N PRO A 448 -45.35 -8.89 -50.62
CA PRO A 448 -44.56 -7.73 -50.98
C PRO A 448 -45.06 -6.38 -50.44
N ARG A 449 -44.12 -5.45 -50.25
CA ARG A 449 -44.38 -4.01 -50.10
C ARG A 449 -44.62 -3.36 -51.47
N LYS A 450 -45.58 -2.43 -51.50
CA LYS A 450 -45.75 -1.43 -52.56
C LYS A 450 -45.72 -0.03 -51.94
N ASP A 451 -44.91 0.82 -52.59
CA ASP A 451 -44.99 2.27 -52.78
C ASP A 451 -44.95 3.19 -51.53
N GLY A 452 -44.16 4.28 -51.48
CA GLY A 452 -43.41 4.93 -52.54
C GLY A 452 -42.40 5.96 -52.01
N HIS A 453 -41.50 6.30 -52.93
CA HIS A 453 -40.41 7.27 -52.89
C HIS A 453 -40.79 8.64 -52.32
N HIS A 454 -39.83 9.34 -51.70
CA HIS A 454 -39.45 10.70 -52.08
C HIS A 454 -37.95 10.94 -51.88
N ASN A 455 -37.39 11.62 -52.88
CA ASN A 455 -35.98 11.82 -53.25
C ASN A 455 -35.26 12.86 -52.33
N PRO A 456 -33.93 12.79 -52.16
CA PRO A 456 -33.16 13.70 -51.31
C PRO A 456 -32.73 14.93 -52.12
N ALA A 457 -33.49 16.01 -51.98
CA ALA A 457 -33.11 17.31 -52.49
C ALA A 457 -33.75 18.40 -51.63
N HIS A 458 -33.21 18.64 -50.43
CA HIS A 458 -33.25 19.98 -49.81
C HIS A 458 -32.17 20.06 -48.74
N GLY A 459 -31.23 20.97 -48.99
CA GLY A 459 -30.03 21.20 -48.20
C GLY A 459 -30.27 21.86 -46.85
N LEU A 460 -29.19 21.85 -46.09
CA LEU A 460 -28.97 22.51 -44.81
C LEU A 460 -29.51 23.94 -44.80
N HIS A 461 -30.40 24.25 -43.85
CA HIS A 461 -30.77 25.62 -43.53
C HIS A 461 -29.61 26.32 -42.80
N LEU A 462 -28.93 27.22 -43.51
CA LEU A 462 -28.00 28.20 -42.94
C LEU A 462 -28.80 29.35 -42.31
N HIS A 463 -28.48 29.70 -41.06
CA HIS A 463 -29.01 30.91 -40.42
C HIS A 463 -28.12 32.13 -40.73
N PRO A 464 -28.69 33.35 -40.89
CA PRO A 464 -27.93 34.54 -41.30
C PRO A 464 -27.02 35.12 -40.22
N ILE A 465 -25.88 35.65 -40.64
CA ILE A 465 -24.93 36.44 -39.85
C ILE A 465 -25.49 37.86 -39.70
N ALA A 466 -26.13 38.16 -38.57
CA ALA A 466 -26.33 39.54 -38.09
C ALA A 466 -26.80 39.56 -36.63
N GLN A 467 -25.84 39.59 -35.69
CA GLN A 467 -25.87 40.31 -34.40
C GLN A 467 -24.71 39.80 -33.53
N PHE A 468 -23.63 40.58 -33.47
CA PHE A 468 -22.56 40.39 -32.48
C PHE A 468 -22.98 41.03 -31.15
N PRO A 469 -22.94 40.32 -30.01
CA PRO A 469 -22.69 40.94 -28.72
C PRO A 469 -21.19 41.27 -28.62
N LYS A 470 -20.88 42.51 -28.21
CA LYS A 470 -19.52 42.91 -27.83
C LYS A 470 -19.20 42.30 -26.46
N GLU A 471 -18.43 41.22 -26.41
CA GLU A 471 -17.62 40.81 -25.26
C GLU A 471 -16.68 39.66 -25.66
N THR A 472 -15.44 39.68 -25.17
CA THR A 472 -14.34 38.77 -25.55
C THR A 472 -14.59 37.32 -25.09
N PRO A 473 -14.35 36.29 -25.93
CA PRO A 473 -14.46 34.90 -25.49
C PRO A 473 -13.28 34.50 -24.61
N SER A 474 -13.59 33.90 -23.45
CA SER A 474 -12.65 33.23 -22.56
C SER A 474 -11.90 32.10 -23.27
N ALA A 475 -10.60 31.96 -22.97
CA ALA A 475 -9.72 30.95 -23.54
C ALA A 475 -10.26 29.51 -23.38
N ILE A 476 -10.12 28.73 -24.45
CA ILE A 476 -10.49 27.30 -24.50
C ILE A 476 -9.56 26.52 -23.56
N THR A 477 -10.12 25.87 -22.54
CA THR A 477 -9.36 25.02 -21.61
C THR A 477 -9.38 23.55 -22.03
N TYR A 478 -8.34 22.82 -21.64
CA TYR A 478 -8.09 21.40 -21.92
C TYR A 478 -9.28 20.48 -21.58
N GLU A 479 -10.10 20.82 -20.58
CA GLU A 479 -11.31 20.05 -20.22
C GLU A 479 -12.40 20.04 -21.31
N MET A 480 -12.49 21.08 -22.16
CA MET A 480 -13.54 21.19 -23.17
C MET A 480 -13.31 20.27 -24.39
N VAL A 481 -12.09 19.77 -24.57
CA VAL A 481 -11.70 18.96 -25.75
C VAL A 481 -11.83 17.45 -25.49
N VAL A 482 -11.69 17.00 -24.24
CA VAL A 482 -11.53 15.57 -23.92
C VAL A 482 -12.87 14.83 -23.71
N ASN A 483 -13.99 15.54 -23.50
CA ASN A 483 -15.26 14.93 -23.07
C ASN A 483 -16.45 15.06 -24.05
N ARG A 484 -16.20 15.21 -25.35
CA ARG A 484 -17.27 15.50 -26.32
C ARG A 484 -18.27 14.36 -26.58
N GLY A 485 -17.86 13.09 -26.41
CA GLY A 485 -18.71 11.93 -26.76
C GLY A 485 -19.65 11.44 -25.65
N GLY A 486 -19.20 11.39 -24.40
CA GLY A 486 -19.97 10.73 -23.33
C GLY A 486 -21.08 11.58 -22.71
N ILE A 487 -20.93 12.91 -22.70
CA ILE A 487 -21.87 13.81 -22.01
C ILE A 487 -23.11 14.11 -22.87
N GLN A 488 -22.99 14.11 -24.20
CA GLN A 488 -24.13 14.30 -25.09
C GLN A 488 -25.03 13.06 -25.11
N ASP A 489 -24.47 11.85 -25.21
CA ASP A 489 -25.25 10.61 -25.23
C ASP A 489 -25.96 10.31 -23.89
N THR A 490 -25.30 10.61 -22.76
CA THR A 490 -25.90 10.47 -21.43
C THR A 490 -27.00 11.51 -21.17
N ASN A 491 -26.86 12.75 -21.68
CA ASN A 491 -27.91 13.77 -21.58
C ASN A 491 -29.10 13.48 -22.49
N ILE A 492 -28.88 12.89 -23.67
CA ILE A 492 -29.97 12.46 -24.57
C ILE A 492 -30.71 11.26 -23.97
N ALA A 493 -30.00 10.29 -23.39
CA ALA A 493 -30.61 9.15 -22.69
C ALA A 493 -31.41 9.58 -21.45
N ASN A 494 -30.91 10.56 -20.67
CA ASN A 494 -31.63 11.11 -19.51
C ASN A 494 -32.84 11.95 -19.91
N LYS A 495 -32.78 12.71 -21.02
CA LYS A 495 -33.96 13.43 -21.56
C LYS A 495 -35.03 12.47 -22.09
N SER A 496 -34.63 11.38 -22.74
CA SER A 496 -35.56 10.36 -23.23
C SER A 496 -36.23 9.60 -22.09
N ALA A 497 -35.48 9.23 -21.04
CA ALA A 497 -36.04 8.60 -19.84
C ALA A 497 -36.98 9.53 -19.06
N ALA A 498 -36.67 10.83 -18.98
CA ALA A 498 -37.51 11.82 -18.33
C ALA A 498 -38.82 12.11 -19.09
N SER A 499 -38.81 12.06 -20.43
CA SER A 499 -40.04 12.21 -21.24
C SER A 499 -40.98 11.02 -21.06
N VAL A 500 -40.45 9.79 -21.02
CA VAL A 500 -41.25 8.57 -20.80
C VAL A 500 -41.86 8.53 -19.40
N LEU A 501 -41.17 9.07 -18.39
CA LEU A 501 -41.71 9.23 -17.04
C LEU A 501 -42.76 10.34 -16.95
N LYS A 502 -42.58 11.43 -17.71
CA LYS A 502 -43.53 12.56 -17.76
C LYS A 502 -44.82 12.20 -18.49
N ASP A 503 -44.77 11.34 -19.51
CA ASP A 503 -45.96 10.83 -20.20
C ASP A 503 -46.71 9.81 -19.34
N LYS A 504 -46.02 8.99 -18.54
CA LYS A 504 -46.64 8.10 -17.54
C LYS A 504 -47.32 8.85 -16.39
N LEU A 505 -46.79 10.01 -15.99
CA LEU A 505 -47.38 10.85 -14.95
C LEU A 505 -48.52 11.74 -15.47
N ARG A 506 -48.61 11.97 -16.79
CA ARG A 506 -49.70 12.73 -17.42
C ARG A 506 -50.90 11.87 -17.86
N GLY A 507 -50.74 10.54 -17.92
CA GLY A 507 -51.80 9.60 -18.30
C GLY A 507 -52.85 9.29 -17.22
N GLY A 508 -52.85 10.02 -16.10
CA GLY A 508 -53.70 9.72 -14.94
C GLY A 508 -54.31 10.93 -14.28
N THR A 509 -54.90 11.86 -15.04
CA THR A 509 -55.87 12.86 -14.53
C THR A 509 -56.46 13.65 -15.69
N SER A 510 -57.77 13.51 -15.95
CA SER A 510 -58.74 14.62 -15.94
C SER A 510 -60.14 14.14 -16.36
N ALA A 511 -61.13 14.32 -15.48
CA ALA A 511 -62.46 14.89 -15.80
C ALA A 511 -63.35 14.98 -14.53
N THR A 512 -63.33 16.16 -13.91
CA THR A 512 -64.46 17.02 -13.45
C THR A 512 -65.57 16.52 -12.49
N GLU A 513 -65.49 17.06 -11.27
CA GLU A 513 -66.49 17.90 -10.52
C GLU A 513 -67.92 17.41 -10.21
N ALA A 514 -68.23 17.29 -8.91
CA ALA A 514 -69.32 18.00 -8.21
C ALA A 514 -69.26 17.77 -6.68
N GLU A 515 -69.56 18.82 -5.91
CA GLU A 515 -69.51 18.94 -4.44
C GLU A 515 -70.69 18.28 -3.69
N GLY A 516 -70.49 17.94 -2.41
CA GLY A 516 -71.55 18.00 -1.39
C GLY A 516 -71.64 16.88 -0.33
N SER A 517 -71.21 17.22 0.90
CA SER A 517 -71.92 16.99 2.20
C SER A 517 -72.23 15.57 2.74
N ASP A 518 -71.61 15.28 3.89
CA ASP A 518 -72.07 14.59 5.11
C ASP A 518 -72.51 13.09 5.16
N THR A 519 -72.14 12.51 6.32
CA THR A 519 -72.72 11.40 7.10
C THR A 519 -72.11 9.98 7.10
N VAL A 520 -71.82 9.58 8.35
CA VAL A 520 -71.68 8.27 9.02
C VAL A 520 -72.31 7.04 8.32
N SER A 521 -71.57 5.93 8.24
CA SER A 521 -71.94 4.63 8.87
C SER A 521 -70.99 3.48 8.50
N SER A 522 -70.77 2.63 9.49
CA SER A 522 -70.16 1.30 9.50
C SER A 522 -70.75 0.30 8.48
N GLN A 523 -69.92 -0.63 7.98
CA GLN A 523 -70.06 -2.09 8.21
C GLN A 523 -68.98 -2.88 7.43
N SER A 524 -68.49 -3.96 8.06
CA SER A 524 -67.58 -4.99 7.54
C SER A 524 -68.37 -6.33 7.47
N PRO A 525 -67.75 -7.52 7.30
CA PRO A 525 -66.89 -8.13 6.26
C PRO A 525 -67.62 -9.38 5.64
N PRO A 526 -66.96 -10.44 5.08
CA PRO A 526 -66.36 -11.48 5.93
C PRO A 526 -65.15 -12.29 5.38
N LEU A 527 -64.50 -12.97 6.34
CA LEU A 527 -63.45 -14.00 6.29
C LEU A 527 -63.98 -15.44 5.98
N LYS A 528 -63.01 -16.38 5.79
CA LYS A 528 -62.93 -17.83 6.23
C LYS A 528 -62.76 -18.82 5.06
N ARG A 529 -62.06 -19.97 5.11
CA ARG A 529 -61.35 -20.88 6.09
C ARG A 529 -60.53 -21.88 5.21
N LYS A 530 -59.30 -22.34 5.51
CA LYS A 530 -58.78 -23.36 6.46
C LYS A 530 -58.90 -24.86 6.02
N ALA A 531 -57.74 -25.56 6.02
CA ALA A 531 -57.45 -26.98 6.41
C ALA A 531 -58.00 -28.13 5.50
N SER A 532 -57.45 -29.35 5.37
CA SER A 532 -56.30 -30.12 5.92
C SER A 532 -56.28 -31.55 5.30
N ASP A 533 -55.10 -32.20 5.26
CA ASP A 533 -54.75 -33.64 5.40
C ASP A 533 -55.41 -34.79 4.60
N LEU A 534 -54.58 -35.69 4.05
CA LEU A 534 -54.43 -37.11 4.46
C LEU A 534 -53.50 -37.95 3.56
N GLU A 535 -52.86 -38.93 4.20
CA GLU A 535 -51.84 -39.90 3.79
C GLU A 535 -52.38 -41.08 2.96
N ASP A 536 -51.52 -41.79 2.19
CA ASP A 536 -51.36 -43.25 2.33
C ASP A 536 -50.23 -43.86 1.46
N ALA A 537 -49.76 -45.05 1.88
CA ALA A 537 -48.51 -45.70 1.51
C ALA A 537 -48.62 -46.95 0.58
N ALA A 538 -47.45 -47.31 0.01
CA ALA A 538 -46.90 -48.67 -0.21
C ALA A 538 -47.00 -49.43 -1.57
N ARG A 539 -45.78 -49.72 -2.09
CA ARG A 539 -45.21 -50.98 -2.66
C ARG A 539 -45.36 -51.39 -4.15
N ALA A 540 -44.21 -51.21 -4.85
CA ALA A 540 -43.35 -52.22 -5.50
C ALA A 540 -43.57 -52.73 -6.95
N SER A 541 -42.40 -52.92 -7.62
CA SER A 541 -42.05 -53.55 -8.93
C SER A 541 -42.13 -52.64 -10.18
N GLY A 542 -41.17 -52.54 -11.09
CA GLY A 542 -39.79 -53.05 -11.25
C GLY A 542 -39.23 -52.58 -12.61
N VAL A 543 -37.90 -52.51 -12.71
CA VAL A 543 -37.05 -52.51 -13.93
C VAL A 543 -36.98 -51.26 -14.83
N ALA A 544 -35.86 -50.55 -14.65
CA ALA A 544 -34.97 -49.86 -15.60
C ALA A 544 -35.44 -49.50 -17.03
N SER A 545 -35.36 -48.20 -17.35
CA SER A 545 -34.74 -47.72 -18.59
C SER A 545 -34.20 -46.30 -18.39
N THR A 546 -32.90 -46.15 -18.60
CA THR A 546 -32.10 -44.94 -18.48
C THR A 546 -32.26 -44.04 -19.72
N THR A 547 -32.78 -42.83 -19.53
CA THR A 547 -32.50 -41.69 -20.42
C THR A 547 -32.18 -40.48 -19.57
N ALA A 548 -30.89 -40.16 -19.51
CA ALA A 548 -30.35 -38.99 -18.83
C ALA A 548 -30.74 -37.72 -19.59
N SER A 549 -31.50 -36.84 -18.93
CA SER A 549 -31.61 -35.44 -19.31
C SER A 549 -30.68 -34.63 -18.41
N HIS A 550 -29.55 -34.19 -18.96
CA HIS A 550 -28.67 -33.21 -18.34
C HIS A 550 -29.42 -31.89 -18.13
N ALA A 551 -29.80 -31.62 -16.88
CA ALA A 551 -30.11 -30.27 -16.44
C ALA A 551 -28.78 -29.54 -16.21
N ALA A 552 -28.58 -28.43 -16.92
CA ALA A 552 -27.43 -27.55 -16.76
C ALA A 552 -27.44 -26.94 -15.35
N THR A 553 -26.54 -27.42 -14.49
CA THR A 553 -26.20 -26.75 -13.24
C THR A 553 -25.51 -25.43 -13.59
N THR A 554 -26.20 -24.33 -13.31
CA THR A 554 -25.57 -23.02 -13.18
C THR A 554 -24.54 -23.12 -12.06
N ALA A 555 -23.29 -22.75 -12.34
CA ALA A 555 -22.25 -22.69 -11.32
C ALA A 555 -22.62 -21.61 -10.29
N GLU A 556 -23.31 -22.00 -9.22
CA GLU A 556 -23.47 -21.18 -8.03
C GLU A 556 -22.08 -21.04 -7.39
N GLY A 557 -21.69 -19.79 -7.10
CA GLY A 557 -20.44 -19.54 -6.38
C GLY A 557 -20.45 -20.17 -4.99
N PRO A 558 -19.29 -20.20 -4.30
CA PRO A 558 -19.21 -20.73 -2.94
C PRO A 558 -20.22 -20.02 -2.03
N VAL A 559 -21.09 -20.80 -1.37
CA VAL A 559 -22.17 -20.30 -0.52
C VAL A 559 -21.57 -19.74 0.76
N ASP A 560 -21.80 -18.46 1.06
CA ASP A 560 -21.44 -17.87 2.35
C ASP A 560 -22.39 -18.38 3.44
N THR A 561 -21.86 -19.26 4.30
CA THR A 561 -22.58 -19.90 5.40
C THR A 561 -22.67 -19.05 6.66
N VAL A 562 -21.89 -17.97 6.78
CA VAL A 562 -21.95 -17.07 7.95
C VAL A 562 -23.15 -16.14 7.87
N ARG A 563 -23.46 -15.64 6.67
CA ARG A 563 -24.60 -14.74 6.41
C ARG A 563 -24.63 -13.56 7.37
N LEU A 564 -23.67 -12.65 7.22
CA LEU A 564 -23.52 -11.47 8.08
C LEU A 564 -24.74 -10.52 8.07
N TRP A 565 -25.60 -10.61 7.06
CA TRP A 565 -26.80 -9.77 6.92
C TRP A 565 -28.04 -10.31 7.65
N GLU A 566 -27.97 -11.52 8.22
CA GLU A 566 -29.06 -12.18 8.95
C GLU A 566 -28.81 -12.20 10.46
N ASP A 567 -29.87 -12.11 11.26
CA ASP A 567 -29.76 -12.18 12.73
C ASP A 567 -29.07 -13.48 13.18
N GLY A 568 -28.32 -13.43 14.28
CA GLY A 568 -27.50 -14.55 14.76
C GLY A 568 -26.20 -14.77 13.97
N TYR A 569 -25.76 -13.80 13.16
CA TYR A 569 -24.51 -13.92 12.40
C TYR A 569 -23.27 -14.07 13.29
N ALA A 570 -23.26 -13.45 14.46
CA ALA A 570 -22.12 -13.52 15.38
C ALA A 570 -21.86 -14.96 15.81
N ASP A 571 -22.92 -15.68 16.18
CA ASP A 571 -22.86 -17.08 16.60
C ASP A 571 -22.34 -17.98 15.48
N ARG A 572 -22.87 -17.80 14.26
CA ARG A 572 -22.42 -18.53 13.06
C ARG A 572 -20.96 -18.22 12.73
N TYR A 573 -20.55 -16.97 12.86
CA TYR A 573 -19.19 -16.52 12.58
C TYR A 573 -18.19 -17.18 13.54
N TYR A 574 -18.41 -17.08 14.85
CA TYR A 574 -17.51 -17.68 15.84
C TYR A 574 -17.48 -19.21 15.77
N GLN A 575 -18.63 -19.84 15.51
CA GLN A 575 -18.68 -21.30 15.34
C GLN A 575 -17.92 -21.78 14.09
N GLN A 576 -18.04 -21.07 12.97
CA GLN A 576 -17.42 -21.50 11.71
C GLN A 576 -15.95 -21.10 11.59
N LYS A 577 -15.58 -19.89 12.05
CA LYS A 577 -14.24 -19.32 11.86
C LYS A 577 -13.28 -19.58 13.02
N PHE A 578 -13.80 -19.70 14.24
CA PHE A 578 -12.99 -19.94 15.45
C PHE A 578 -13.24 -21.32 16.05
N HIS A 579 -14.21 -22.08 15.54
CA HIS A 579 -14.65 -23.35 16.11
C HIS A 579 -15.05 -23.24 17.59
N ALA A 580 -15.54 -22.06 17.98
CA ALA A 580 -15.96 -21.75 19.35
C ALA A 580 -17.47 -21.99 19.54
N ASP A 581 -17.87 -22.40 20.74
CA ASP A 581 -19.28 -22.55 21.09
C ASP A 581 -19.97 -21.17 21.09
N PRO A 582 -21.16 -21.02 20.47
CA PRO A 582 -21.91 -19.77 20.48
C PRO A 582 -22.16 -19.18 21.88
N SER A 583 -22.29 -20.03 22.91
CA SER A 583 -22.52 -19.60 24.29
C SER A 583 -21.27 -19.04 24.99
N ASP A 584 -20.07 -19.29 24.45
CA ASP A 584 -18.81 -18.83 25.03
C ASP A 584 -18.51 -17.37 24.69
N THR A 585 -19.21 -16.47 25.37
CA THR A 585 -18.96 -15.03 25.30
C THR A 585 -17.61 -14.63 25.90
N GLY A 586 -17.03 -15.47 26.77
CA GLY A 586 -15.69 -15.26 27.33
C GLY A 586 -14.62 -15.38 26.25
N PHE A 587 -14.73 -16.37 25.38
CA PHE A 587 -13.86 -16.52 24.23
C PHE A 587 -13.89 -15.29 23.31
N ARG A 588 -15.08 -14.78 22.95
CA ARG A 588 -15.21 -13.58 22.09
C ARG A 588 -14.49 -12.37 22.70
N ARG A 589 -14.67 -12.15 24.00
CA ARG A 589 -13.97 -11.10 24.75
C ARG A 589 -12.45 -11.30 24.77
N ASN A 590 -11.98 -12.55 24.87
CA ASN A 590 -10.54 -12.84 24.82
C ASN A 590 -9.95 -12.53 23.44
N VAL A 591 -10.66 -12.86 22.35
CA VAL A 591 -10.26 -12.49 20.98
C VAL A 591 -10.20 -10.96 20.84
N ALA A 592 -11.22 -10.24 21.35
CA ALA A 592 -11.24 -8.77 21.37
C ALA A 592 -10.07 -8.15 22.17
N ARG A 593 -9.75 -8.71 23.35
CA ARG A 593 -8.60 -8.26 24.15
C ARG A 593 -7.26 -8.52 23.44
N ALA A 594 -7.08 -9.69 22.82
CA ALA A 594 -5.89 -10.00 22.04
C ALA A 594 -5.74 -9.08 20.81
N TYR A 595 -6.85 -8.73 20.17
CA TYR A 595 -6.86 -7.78 19.06
C TYR A 595 -6.50 -6.36 19.54
N ALA A 596 -7.07 -5.92 20.67
CA ALA A 596 -6.74 -4.65 21.29
C ALA A 596 -5.26 -4.57 21.70
N GLU A 597 -4.71 -5.63 22.31
CA GLU A 597 -3.27 -5.71 22.58
C GLU A 597 -2.46 -5.54 21.28
N GLY A 598 -2.89 -6.16 20.18
CA GLY A 598 -2.27 -5.97 18.89
C GLY A 598 -2.33 -4.54 18.36
N LEU A 599 -3.42 -3.82 18.59
CA LEU A 599 -3.50 -2.41 18.20
C LEU A 599 -2.48 -1.56 18.96
N ALA A 600 -2.29 -1.83 20.25
CA ALA A 600 -1.25 -1.17 21.03
C ALA A 600 0.15 -1.54 20.52
N TRP A 601 0.37 -2.82 20.16
CA TRP A 601 1.62 -3.27 19.56
C TRP A 601 1.94 -2.52 18.26
N VAL A 602 0.96 -2.42 17.34
CA VAL A 602 1.13 -1.74 16.04
C VAL A 602 1.41 -0.26 16.24
N LEU A 603 0.66 0.40 17.12
CA LEU A 603 0.83 1.83 17.37
C LEU A 603 2.20 2.12 17.99
N MET A 604 2.63 1.33 18.98
CA MET A 604 3.99 1.42 19.51
C MET A 604 5.04 1.13 18.44
N TYR A 605 4.83 0.15 17.56
CA TYR A 605 5.77 -0.18 16.49
C TYR A 605 6.00 0.99 15.52
N TYR A 606 4.94 1.71 15.19
CA TYR A 606 4.98 2.87 14.30
C TYR A 606 5.63 4.09 14.96
N PHE A 607 5.25 4.41 16.20
CA PHE A 607 5.67 5.65 16.88
C PHE A 607 6.94 5.51 17.73
N GLN A 608 7.16 4.36 18.36
CA GLN A 608 8.24 4.13 19.33
C GLN A 608 9.22 3.02 18.91
N GLY A 609 8.90 2.25 17.86
CA GLY A 609 9.65 1.07 17.43
C GLY A 609 9.15 -0.22 18.10
N CYS A 610 9.69 -1.37 17.69
CA CYS A 610 9.09 -2.67 18.01
C CYS A 610 9.00 -2.92 19.53
N PRO A 611 7.80 -2.99 20.13
CA PRO A 611 7.68 -3.15 21.58
C PRO A 611 7.93 -4.59 22.04
N SER A 612 7.66 -5.58 21.16
CA SER A 612 7.93 -6.99 21.39
C SER A 612 8.22 -7.72 20.08
N TRP A 613 9.33 -8.45 20.03
CA TRP A 613 9.70 -9.31 18.89
C TRP A 613 8.97 -10.66 18.90
N ASP A 614 8.49 -11.11 20.07
CA ASP A 614 7.83 -12.40 20.27
C ASP A 614 6.31 -12.35 20.15
N TRP A 615 5.72 -11.17 20.32
CA TRP A 615 4.27 -10.99 20.30
C TRP A 615 3.70 -11.24 18.89
N TYR A 616 2.52 -11.86 18.83
CA TYR A 616 1.73 -12.03 17.62
C TYR A 616 0.25 -12.18 17.98
N TYR A 617 -0.63 -11.86 17.03
CA TYR A 617 -2.06 -12.12 17.17
C TYR A 617 -2.37 -13.60 16.87
N PRO A 618 -2.88 -14.39 17.83
CA PRO A 618 -2.96 -15.86 17.72
C PRO A 618 -4.25 -16.38 17.07
N TYR A 619 -4.87 -15.57 16.20
CA TYR A 619 -6.08 -15.96 15.48
C TYR A 619 -6.00 -15.53 14.02
N HIS A 620 -6.62 -16.29 13.12
CA HIS A 620 -6.65 -15.94 11.69
C HIS A 620 -7.69 -14.85 11.36
N TYR A 621 -8.64 -14.61 12.25
CA TYR A 621 -9.79 -13.72 12.03
C TYR A 621 -9.91 -12.67 13.13
N ALA A 622 -10.55 -11.55 12.79
CA ALA A 622 -10.84 -10.46 13.72
C ALA A 622 -12.16 -10.70 14.48
N PRO A 623 -12.32 -10.14 15.70
CA PRO A 623 -13.60 -10.09 16.40
C PRO A 623 -14.54 -9.04 15.78
N PHE A 624 -15.80 -9.00 16.22
CA PHE A 624 -16.70 -7.87 15.91
C PHE A 624 -16.44 -6.68 16.84
N ALA A 625 -16.80 -5.47 16.40
CA ALA A 625 -16.65 -4.26 17.20
C ALA A 625 -17.48 -4.34 18.51
N ALA A 626 -18.65 -4.97 18.47
CA ALA A 626 -19.50 -5.20 19.64
C ALA A 626 -18.88 -6.09 20.74
N ASP A 627 -17.86 -6.88 20.40
CA ASP A 627 -17.19 -7.79 21.35
C ASP A 627 -16.10 -7.08 22.18
N PHE A 628 -15.68 -5.88 21.77
CA PHE A 628 -14.77 -5.05 22.56
C PHE A 628 -15.54 -4.45 23.73
N GLN A 629 -15.43 -5.07 24.90
CA GLN A 629 -16.08 -4.61 26.13
C GLN A 629 -15.04 -4.48 27.24
N ASP A 630 -15.28 -3.54 28.15
CA ASP A 630 -14.47 -3.31 29.35
C ASP A 630 -12.97 -3.06 29.06
N LEU A 631 -12.65 -2.43 27.92
CA LEU A 631 -11.26 -2.14 27.53
C LEU A 631 -10.55 -1.23 28.53
N ALA A 632 -11.29 -0.42 29.30
CA ALA A 632 -10.78 0.42 30.38
C ALA A 632 -9.91 -0.35 31.40
N THR A 633 -10.17 -1.65 31.58
CA THR A 633 -9.44 -2.52 32.50
C THR A 633 -8.15 -3.09 31.90
N MET A 634 -7.86 -2.81 30.63
CA MET A 634 -6.66 -3.33 29.98
C MET A 634 -5.43 -2.56 30.44
N ASP A 635 -4.48 -3.29 31.00
CA ASP A 635 -3.10 -2.86 31.17
C ASP A 635 -2.24 -3.66 30.20
N VAL A 636 -1.72 -2.97 29.18
CA VAL A 636 -0.95 -3.59 28.10
C VAL A 636 0.51 -3.25 28.31
N THR A 637 1.31 -4.27 28.58
CA THR A 637 2.76 -4.16 28.73
C THR A 637 3.44 -5.20 27.86
N PHE A 638 4.51 -4.80 27.20
CA PHE A 638 5.27 -5.67 26.30
C PHE A 638 6.66 -5.92 26.85
N SER A 639 7.09 -7.18 26.83
CA SER A 639 8.50 -7.52 26.94
C SER A 639 9.14 -7.50 25.56
N LYS A 640 10.32 -6.86 25.44
CA LYS A 640 11.04 -6.75 24.17
C LYS A 640 11.24 -8.11 23.50
N GLY A 641 11.45 -9.16 24.29
CA GLY A 641 11.49 -10.53 23.79
C GLY A 641 12.80 -10.87 23.07
N TYR A 642 12.79 -12.01 22.38
CA TYR A 642 13.92 -12.52 21.62
C TYR A 642 13.86 -12.10 20.15
N VAL A 643 14.97 -11.61 19.61
CA VAL A 643 15.11 -11.34 18.17
C VAL A 643 15.58 -12.62 17.51
N SER A 644 14.76 -13.19 16.62
CA SER A 644 15.13 -14.39 15.87
C SER A 644 16.40 -14.18 15.06
N LYS A 645 17.21 -15.23 14.89
CA LYS A 645 18.31 -15.22 13.93
C LYS A 645 17.80 -15.42 12.50
N PRO A 646 18.58 -15.05 11.47
CA PRO A 646 18.16 -15.20 10.07
C PRO A 646 17.66 -16.62 9.72
N PHE A 647 18.35 -17.68 10.14
CA PHE A 647 17.92 -19.06 9.87
C PHE A 647 16.68 -19.47 10.66
N GLU A 648 16.49 -18.94 11.87
CA GLU A 648 15.28 -19.17 12.67
C GLU A 648 14.06 -18.53 12.00
N GLN A 649 14.23 -17.32 11.45
CA GLN A 649 13.18 -16.69 10.64
C GLN A 649 12.90 -17.47 9.36
N LEU A 650 13.92 -17.85 8.59
CA LEU A 650 13.74 -18.61 7.35
C LEU A 650 12.96 -19.90 7.60
N MET A 651 13.34 -20.65 8.64
CA MET A 651 12.60 -21.85 9.08
C MET A 651 11.16 -21.54 9.51
N SER A 652 10.88 -20.32 9.98
CA SER A 652 9.53 -19.91 10.37
C SER A 652 8.64 -19.45 9.21
N VAL A 653 9.22 -18.95 8.11
CA VAL A 653 8.46 -18.31 7.03
C VAL A 653 8.42 -19.13 5.75
N LEU A 654 9.43 -19.95 5.48
CA LEU A 654 9.54 -20.67 4.21
C LEU A 654 8.71 -21.95 4.19
N PRO A 655 8.06 -22.26 3.05
CA PRO A 655 7.54 -23.60 2.79
C PRO A 655 8.67 -24.57 2.44
N ALA A 656 8.43 -25.88 2.63
CA ALA A 656 9.41 -26.94 2.31
C ALA A 656 9.90 -26.90 0.85
N ALA A 657 9.08 -26.43 -0.08
CA ALA A 657 9.44 -26.25 -1.48
C ALA A 657 10.62 -25.27 -1.71
N SER A 658 10.80 -24.29 -0.81
CA SER A 658 11.88 -23.30 -0.86
C SER A 658 13.06 -23.62 0.07
N ARG A 659 13.21 -24.88 0.50
CA ARG A 659 14.32 -25.32 1.38
C ARG A 659 15.72 -25.02 0.83
N HIS A 660 15.88 -24.88 -0.48
CA HIS A 660 17.16 -24.56 -1.12
C HIS A 660 17.72 -23.18 -0.71
N ALA A 661 16.89 -22.30 -0.15
CA ALA A 661 17.31 -21.02 0.42
C ALA A 661 17.96 -21.15 1.82
N LEU A 662 17.93 -22.35 2.42
CA LEU A 662 18.51 -22.69 3.71
C LEU A 662 19.72 -23.62 3.54
N PRO A 663 20.69 -23.61 4.48
CA PRO A 663 21.73 -24.63 4.54
C PRO A 663 21.17 -26.05 4.61
N ASP A 664 21.84 -26.99 3.92
CA ASP A 664 21.41 -28.39 3.78
C ASP A 664 21.15 -29.08 5.13
N VAL A 665 21.86 -28.67 6.19
CA VAL A 665 21.71 -29.22 7.55
C VAL A 665 20.30 -29.08 8.14
N PHE A 666 19.48 -28.17 7.61
CA PHE A 666 18.11 -27.93 8.05
C PHE A 666 17.05 -28.62 7.19
N HIS A 667 17.39 -29.14 6.00
CA HIS A 667 16.39 -29.64 5.03
C HIS A 667 15.58 -30.82 5.59
N ASP A 668 16.23 -31.69 6.35
CA ASP A 668 15.58 -32.83 7.01
C ASP A 668 14.48 -32.39 7.98
N LEU A 669 14.63 -31.23 8.63
CA LEU A 669 13.62 -30.73 9.57
C LEU A 669 12.29 -30.37 8.89
N MET A 670 12.34 -30.03 7.59
CA MET A 670 11.16 -29.62 6.81
C MET A 670 10.54 -30.76 6.01
N THR A 671 11.23 -31.89 5.84
CA THR A 671 10.82 -32.94 4.88
C THR A 671 10.83 -34.35 5.44
N ASN A 672 11.56 -34.62 6.52
CA ASN A 672 11.51 -35.92 7.17
C ASN A 672 10.24 -36.03 8.04
N GLU A 673 9.47 -37.10 7.85
CA GLU A 673 8.27 -37.41 8.63
C GLU A 673 8.57 -37.59 10.14
N ASP A 674 9.79 -37.99 10.49
CA ASP A 674 10.24 -38.15 11.88
C ASP A 674 10.69 -36.82 12.53
N SER A 675 10.63 -35.70 11.81
CA SER A 675 11.01 -34.38 12.36
C SER A 675 10.03 -33.92 13.43
N THR A 676 10.56 -33.37 14.54
CA THR A 676 9.76 -32.84 15.67
C THR A 676 8.94 -31.59 15.32
N ILE A 677 9.13 -31.04 14.12
CA ILE A 677 8.49 -29.82 13.63
C ILE A 677 7.90 -30.00 12.21
N ILE A 678 7.72 -31.24 11.74
CA ILE A 678 7.17 -31.50 10.40
C ILE A 678 5.76 -30.94 10.21
N ASP A 679 4.97 -30.88 11.28
CA ASP A 679 3.61 -30.36 11.29
C ASP A 679 3.53 -28.85 10.98
N PHE A 680 4.66 -28.12 11.04
CA PHE A 680 4.71 -26.73 10.61
C PHE A 680 4.78 -26.57 9.08
N TYR A 681 5.04 -27.64 8.32
CA TYR A 681 5.25 -27.58 6.86
C TYR A 681 4.25 -28.46 6.09
N PRO A 682 2.93 -28.18 6.19
CA PRO A 682 1.94 -28.92 5.42
C PRO A 682 2.12 -28.70 3.92
N GLU A 683 2.01 -29.76 3.12
CA GLU A 683 2.03 -29.65 1.65
C GLU A 683 0.73 -29.07 1.09
N GLU A 684 -0.39 -29.34 1.76
CA GLU A 684 -1.73 -28.86 1.43
C GLU A 684 -2.33 -28.12 2.63
N PHE A 685 -2.94 -26.96 2.40
CA PHE A 685 -3.59 -26.17 3.42
C PHE A 685 -4.86 -25.51 2.87
N GLU A 686 -5.83 -25.25 3.74
CA GLU A 686 -7.10 -24.65 3.34
C GLU A 686 -6.96 -23.14 3.14
N ILE A 687 -7.60 -22.62 2.09
CA ILE A 687 -7.76 -21.18 1.84
C ILE A 687 -9.24 -20.84 2.02
N ASP A 688 -9.57 -20.20 3.14
CA ASP A 688 -10.92 -19.70 3.39
C ASP A 688 -11.13 -18.39 2.65
N LEU A 689 -12.05 -18.40 1.67
CA LEU A 689 -12.40 -17.21 0.89
C LEU A 689 -13.04 -16.10 1.73
N ASN A 690 -13.64 -16.43 2.88
CA ASN A 690 -14.24 -15.47 3.82
C ASN A 690 -15.13 -14.41 3.14
N GLY A 691 -16.03 -14.87 2.24
CA GLY A 691 -16.94 -14.01 1.47
C GLY A 691 -16.30 -13.24 0.30
N LYS A 692 -15.02 -13.47 -0.02
CA LYS A 692 -14.33 -12.88 -1.17
C LYS A 692 -14.43 -13.77 -2.41
N LYS A 693 -14.29 -13.16 -3.60
CA LYS A 693 -14.49 -13.86 -4.90
C LYS A 693 -13.24 -14.52 -5.45
N MET A 694 -12.06 -14.16 -4.95
CA MET A 694 -10.78 -14.61 -5.48
C MET A 694 -9.92 -15.21 -4.37
N ALA A 695 -9.24 -16.33 -4.66
CA ALA A 695 -8.41 -17.06 -3.69
C ALA A 695 -7.28 -16.20 -3.09
N TRP A 696 -6.68 -15.29 -3.86
CA TRP A 696 -5.66 -14.36 -3.35
C TRP A 696 -6.17 -13.39 -2.28
N GLN A 697 -7.50 -13.23 -2.14
CA GLN A 697 -8.14 -12.45 -1.07
C GLN A 697 -8.52 -13.30 0.15
N GLY A 698 -8.41 -14.63 0.04
CA GLY A 698 -8.73 -15.57 1.11
C GLY A 698 -7.63 -15.66 2.17
N VAL A 699 -7.98 -16.27 3.29
CA VAL A 699 -7.12 -16.48 4.46
C VAL A 699 -6.52 -17.88 4.38
N ALA A 700 -5.19 -17.98 4.32
CA ALA A 700 -4.51 -19.27 4.38
C ALA A 700 -4.47 -19.79 5.82
N LEU A 701 -5.12 -20.92 6.07
CA LEU A 701 -5.23 -21.56 7.38
C LEU A 701 -3.99 -22.42 7.66
N LEU A 702 -2.89 -21.76 8.02
CA LEU A 702 -1.66 -22.41 8.44
C LEU A 702 -1.60 -22.55 9.96
N PRO A 703 -1.03 -23.65 10.50
CA PRO A 703 -0.84 -23.81 11.94
C PRO A 703 0.20 -22.80 12.44
N PHE A 704 -0.10 -22.05 13.50
CA PHE A 704 0.88 -21.13 14.09
C PHE A 704 2.09 -21.90 14.63
N ILE A 705 3.30 -21.37 14.38
CA ILE A 705 4.54 -21.99 14.88
C ILE A 705 4.67 -21.79 16.38
N ASP A 706 4.97 -22.89 17.08
CA ASP A 706 5.47 -22.87 18.45
C ASP A 706 6.99 -22.54 18.44
N MET A 707 7.31 -21.28 18.74
CA MET A 707 8.67 -20.75 18.65
C MET A 707 9.67 -21.52 19.54
N PRO A 708 9.42 -21.77 20.84
CA PRO A 708 10.27 -22.63 21.65
C PRO A 708 10.60 -23.99 21.01
N ARG A 709 9.61 -24.66 20.40
CA ARG A 709 9.81 -25.96 19.75
C ARG A 709 10.65 -25.85 18.47
N LEU A 710 10.40 -24.81 17.67
CA LEU A 710 11.20 -24.51 16.48
C LEU A 710 12.66 -24.23 16.85
N LEU A 711 12.88 -23.32 17.82
CA LEU A 711 14.21 -22.93 18.26
C LEU A 711 14.99 -24.14 18.79
N ALA A 712 14.37 -25.00 19.59
CA ALA A 712 15.01 -26.21 20.09
C ALA A 712 15.50 -27.13 18.95
N ALA A 713 14.68 -27.32 17.90
CA ALA A 713 15.04 -28.14 16.74
C ALA A 713 16.14 -27.51 15.88
N VAL A 714 16.04 -26.20 15.60
CA VAL A 714 16.98 -25.46 14.75
C VAL A 714 18.34 -25.33 15.44
N GLN A 715 18.37 -24.97 16.72
CA GLN A 715 19.60 -24.74 17.48
C GLN A 715 20.43 -26.01 17.68
N GLN A 716 19.78 -27.19 17.72
CA GLN A 716 20.48 -28.48 17.74
C GLN A 716 21.34 -28.72 16.48
N LYS A 717 21.00 -28.09 15.36
CA LYS A 717 21.75 -28.21 14.09
C LYS A 717 22.87 -27.19 13.96
N TYR A 718 22.93 -26.15 14.80
CA TYR A 718 23.97 -25.11 14.71
C TYR A 718 25.42 -25.60 14.75
N PRO A 719 25.79 -26.63 15.55
CA PRO A 719 27.14 -27.17 15.52
C PRO A 719 27.56 -27.78 14.18
N LEU A 720 26.61 -28.08 13.29
CA LEU A 720 26.86 -28.66 11.97
C LEU A 720 27.01 -27.59 10.87
N LEU A 721 26.83 -26.31 11.20
CA LEU A 721 26.95 -25.22 10.23
C LEU A 721 28.39 -25.01 9.77
N SER A 722 28.54 -24.62 8.52
CA SER A 722 29.81 -24.10 8.01
C SER A 722 30.16 -22.78 8.72
N PRO A 723 31.45 -22.38 8.79
CA PRO A 723 31.84 -21.08 9.35
C PRO A 723 31.17 -19.88 8.65
N GLU A 724 30.97 -19.99 7.33
CA GLU A 724 30.30 -18.97 6.52
C GLU A 724 28.81 -18.86 6.88
N ASP A 725 28.11 -20.00 6.97
CA ASP A 725 26.71 -20.02 7.40
C ASP A 725 26.54 -19.52 8.84
N ALA A 726 27.48 -19.86 9.73
CA ALA A 726 27.47 -19.39 11.10
C ALA A 726 27.65 -17.85 11.18
N ALA A 727 28.48 -17.27 10.31
CA ALA A 727 28.65 -15.83 10.19
C ALA A 727 27.38 -15.16 9.62
N ARG A 728 26.78 -15.75 8.58
CA ARG A 728 25.51 -15.28 7.98
C ARG A 728 24.33 -15.31 8.95
N ASN A 729 24.34 -16.26 9.89
CA ASN A 729 23.32 -16.34 10.95
C ASN A 729 23.59 -15.37 12.13
N GLY A 730 24.63 -14.53 12.03
CA GLY A 730 24.97 -13.49 13.00
C GLY A 730 24.12 -12.22 12.86
N VAL A 731 24.29 -11.31 13.82
CA VAL A 731 23.69 -9.97 13.78
C VAL A 731 24.75 -8.99 13.31
N GLY A 732 24.45 -8.23 12.26
CA GLY A 732 25.36 -7.21 11.74
C GLY A 732 25.07 -5.80 12.25
N ARG A 733 25.58 -4.81 11.53
CA ARG A 733 25.55 -3.39 11.90
C ARG A 733 25.41 -2.52 10.66
N ASP A 734 24.87 -1.33 10.84
CA ASP A 734 24.77 -0.36 9.76
C ASP A 734 26.17 0.09 9.31
N VAL A 735 26.32 0.27 8.01
CA VAL A 735 27.56 0.76 7.38
C VAL A 735 27.34 2.20 6.95
N LEU A 736 28.25 3.10 7.35
CA LEU A 736 28.31 4.49 6.90
C LEU A 736 29.48 4.65 5.92
N ILE A 737 29.20 5.19 4.74
CA ILE A 737 30.17 5.41 3.66
C ILE A 737 30.09 6.88 3.22
N PHE A 738 31.23 7.53 3.06
CA PHE A 738 31.33 8.90 2.54
C PHE A 738 32.71 9.14 1.91
N SER A 739 32.86 10.17 1.07
CA SER A 739 34.12 10.46 0.37
C SER A 739 34.98 11.54 1.04
N ASP A 740 36.23 11.64 0.61
CA ASP A 740 37.18 12.72 0.96
C ASP A 740 36.69 14.13 0.58
N ASN A 741 35.73 14.26 -0.35
CA ASN A 741 35.07 15.54 -0.62
C ASN A 741 34.26 16.08 0.58
N HIS A 742 34.00 15.26 1.60
CA HIS A 742 33.44 15.67 2.87
C HIS A 742 34.57 16.00 3.89
N GLU A 743 35.43 16.95 3.53
CA GLU A 743 36.72 17.28 4.18
C GLU A 743 36.67 17.23 5.72
N GLY A 744 35.72 17.95 6.35
CA GLY A 744 35.64 18.02 7.81
C GLY A 744 35.40 16.68 8.50
N LEU A 745 34.45 15.89 7.99
CA LEU A 745 34.13 14.56 8.55
C LEU A 745 35.25 13.56 8.23
N TYR A 746 35.83 13.66 7.03
CA TYR A 746 36.92 12.81 6.59
C TYR A 746 38.18 13.00 7.46
N ASP A 747 38.58 14.24 7.68
CA ASP A 747 39.74 14.59 8.50
C ASP A 747 39.57 14.17 9.96
N GLU A 748 38.37 14.35 10.52
CA GLU A 748 38.05 13.91 11.89
C GLU A 748 38.22 12.40 12.03
N ILE A 749 37.63 11.62 11.11
CA ILE A 749 37.67 10.16 11.14
C ILE A 749 39.10 9.63 10.93
N LEU A 750 39.84 10.17 9.95
CA LEU A 750 41.23 9.78 9.73
C LEU A 750 42.12 10.09 10.93
N THR A 751 41.95 11.27 11.54
CA THR A 751 42.71 11.67 12.71
C THR A 751 42.44 10.76 13.91
N LYS A 752 41.19 10.32 14.11
CA LYS A 752 40.82 9.48 15.26
C LYS A 752 41.18 8.01 15.08
N PHE A 753 40.89 7.42 13.92
CA PHE A 753 40.98 5.97 13.70
C PHE A 753 42.25 5.50 12.98
N TYR A 754 42.92 6.37 12.22
CA TYR A 754 44.04 6.01 11.35
C TYR A 754 45.33 6.80 11.63
N SER A 755 45.35 7.68 12.63
CA SER A 755 46.57 8.38 13.05
C SER A 755 47.52 7.51 13.89
N LYS A 756 48.78 7.95 14.01
CA LYS A 756 49.82 7.25 14.81
C LYS A 756 49.50 7.17 16.31
N ARG A 757 48.64 8.06 16.82
CA ARG A 757 48.11 8.03 18.20
C ARG A 757 46.65 7.61 18.13
N GLN A 758 46.42 6.32 17.92
CA GLN A 758 45.07 5.79 17.76
C GLN A 758 44.21 6.15 18.98
N GLY A 759 43.07 6.79 18.72
CA GLY A 759 42.05 7.04 19.73
C GLY A 759 41.24 5.78 20.05
N ALA A 760 40.12 5.95 20.75
CA ALA A 760 39.17 4.86 20.95
C ALA A 760 38.65 4.34 19.60
N SER A 761 38.41 3.03 19.49
CA SER A 761 37.83 2.37 18.31
C SER A 761 36.37 2.75 18.03
N ARG A 762 35.76 3.53 18.93
CA ARG A 762 34.40 4.07 18.84
C ARG A 762 34.37 5.54 19.21
N PHE A 763 33.57 6.31 18.49
CA PHE A 763 33.41 7.74 18.70
C PHE A 763 31.99 8.21 18.36
N LYS A 764 31.54 9.31 18.98
CA LYS A 764 30.23 9.94 18.72
C LYS A 764 30.42 11.08 17.71
N LEU A 765 29.74 11.01 16.57
CA LEU A 765 29.80 12.05 15.53
C LEU A 765 29.38 13.41 16.07
N ASP A 766 30.07 14.47 15.61
CA ASP A 766 29.67 15.86 15.83
C ASP A 766 28.69 16.30 14.73
N PRO A 767 27.41 16.56 15.06
CA PRO A 767 26.41 17.00 14.09
C PRO A 767 26.80 18.27 13.34
N LYS A 768 27.67 19.13 13.90
CA LYS A 768 28.10 20.36 13.22
C LYS A 768 29.07 20.09 12.08
N ILE A 769 29.87 19.04 12.20
CA ILE A 769 30.86 18.64 11.18
C ILE A 769 30.21 17.70 10.16
N SER A 770 29.19 16.93 10.56
CA SER A 770 28.57 15.89 9.75
C SER A 770 27.27 16.33 9.05
N ASP A 771 27.04 17.64 8.87
CA ASP A 771 25.80 18.27 8.39
C ASP A 771 24.51 17.69 9.01
N GLY A 772 24.46 17.66 10.34
CA GLY A 772 23.30 17.22 11.13
C GLY A 772 23.27 15.74 11.46
N LEU A 773 24.23 14.92 10.98
CA LEU A 773 24.24 13.49 11.27
C LEU A 773 24.72 13.19 12.69
N SER A 774 23.83 12.64 13.52
CA SER A 774 24.12 12.22 14.89
C SER A 774 24.22 10.70 15.01
N GLY A 775 25.20 10.20 15.76
CA GLY A 775 25.37 8.75 15.93
C GLY A 775 26.71 8.35 16.54
N LYS A 776 26.91 7.04 16.68
CA LYS A 776 28.18 6.45 17.12
C LYS A 776 28.75 5.59 16.00
N VAL A 777 29.99 5.86 15.65
CA VAL A 777 30.73 5.14 14.60
C VAL A 777 31.91 4.39 15.21
N GLU A 778 32.23 3.26 14.60
CA GLU A 778 33.29 2.34 14.96
C GLU A 778 34.15 2.04 13.73
N LYS A 779 35.45 1.82 13.98
CA LYS A 779 36.41 1.48 12.93
C LYS A 779 36.10 0.10 12.36
N LEU A 780 36.00 0.00 11.04
CA LEU A 780 35.95 -1.28 10.34
C LEU A 780 37.38 -1.86 10.24
N SER A 781 37.59 -3.07 10.77
CA SER A 781 38.93 -3.68 10.90
C SER A 781 39.58 -4.05 9.57
N GLU A 782 38.76 -4.40 8.58
CA GLU A 782 39.19 -4.87 7.26
C GLU A 782 39.41 -3.74 6.27
N TYR A 783 38.90 -2.54 6.57
CA TYR A 783 38.99 -1.40 5.67
C TYR A 783 40.36 -0.70 5.79
N VAL A 784 40.97 -0.46 4.64
CA VAL A 784 42.23 0.27 4.51
C VAL A 784 41.97 1.53 3.66
N PRO A 785 42.20 2.73 4.22
CA PRO A 785 42.05 3.97 3.46
C PRO A 785 42.91 3.97 2.20
N HIS A 786 42.33 4.43 1.08
CA HIS A 786 43.01 4.55 -0.21
C HIS A 786 43.52 3.22 -0.80
N GLY A 787 42.91 2.11 -0.41
CA GLY A 787 43.13 0.81 -1.05
C GLY A 787 42.44 0.69 -2.40
N THR A 788 42.65 -0.45 -3.06
CA THR A 788 41.93 -0.83 -4.27
C THR A 788 40.52 -1.32 -3.92
N LEU A 789 39.51 -0.81 -4.63
CA LEU A 789 38.13 -1.27 -4.53
C LEU A 789 37.88 -2.31 -5.62
N HIS A 790 37.68 -3.56 -5.21
CA HIS A 790 37.39 -4.66 -6.12
C HIS A 790 35.88 -4.89 -6.26
N TYR A 791 35.45 -5.14 -7.49
CA TYR A 791 34.09 -5.57 -7.76
C TYR A 791 33.87 -6.99 -7.19
N PRO A 792 32.80 -7.21 -6.39
CA PRO A 792 32.66 -8.45 -5.63
C PRO A 792 32.23 -9.67 -6.45
N LEU A 793 31.85 -9.52 -7.73
CA LEU A 793 31.34 -10.63 -8.57
C LEU A 793 32.31 -10.98 -9.70
N ASP A 794 32.40 -12.27 -10.01
CA ASP A 794 33.44 -12.85 -10.87
C ASP A 794 33.43 -12.39 -12.35
N SER A 795 32.30 -11.88 -12.86
CA SER A 795 32.24 -11.51 -14.28
C SER A 795 32.95 -10.19 -14.62
N HIS A 796 33.30 -9.40 -13.59
CA HIS A 796 33.86 -8.05 -13.76
C HIS A 796 32.97 -7.13 -14.62
N ALA A 797 31.65 -7.26 -14.51
CA ALA A 797 30.69 -6.39 -15.21
C ALA A 797 30.83 -4.90 -14.83
N MET A 798 31.39 -4.62 -13.65
CA MET A 798 31.78 -3.28 -13.20
C MET A 798 33.30 -3.22 -12.97
N PRO A 799 33.93 -2.03 -13.17
CA PRO A 799 35.39 -1.91 -13.12
C PRO A 799 35.92 -1.68 -11.70
N ASP A 800 37.01 -2.38 -11.36
CA ASP A 800 37.78 -2.10 -10.14
C ASP A 800 38.33 -0.66 -10.12
N LEU A 801 38.50 -0.08 -8.93
CA LEU A 801 39.14 1.21 -8.75
C LEU A 801 40.47 1.05 -8.01
N ASP A 802 41.57 1.45 -8.64
CA ASP A 802 42.92 1.38 -8.03
C ASP A 802 43.05 2.20 -6.75
N TYR A 803 42.27 3.28 -6.62
CA TYR A 803 42.35 4.25 -5.52
C TYR A 803 40.96 4.65 -5.02
N ASP A 804 40.52 4.04 -3.91
CA ASP A 804 39.26 4.38 -3.25
C ASP A 804 39.40 5.62 -2.35
N ARG A 805 38.69 6.69 -2.70
CA ARG A 805 38.59 7.96 -1.93
C ARG A 805 37.48 7.96 -0.89
N SER A 806 36.72 6.87 -0.78
CA SER A 806 35.66 6.72 0.19
C SER A 806 36.15 6.03 1.45
N VAL A 807 35.58 6.38 2.61
CA VAL A 807 35.80 5.72 3.90
C VAL A 807 34.54 4.99 4.32
N SER A 808 34.71 3.73 4.74
CA SER A 808 33.64 2.89 5.29
C SER A 808 33.81 2.68 6.79
N LEU A 809 32.73 2.93 7.54
CA LEU A 809 32.64 2.75 9.00
C LEU A 809 31.44 1.89 9.34
N VAL A 810 31.47 1.24 10.49
CA VAL A 810 30.30 0.53 11.04
C VAL A 810 29.80 1.25 12.28
N GLY A 811 28.51 1.25 12.57
CA GLY A 811 28.04 1.96 13.74
C GLY A 811 26.55 1.89 13.97
N GLN A 812 26.14 2.46 15.10
CA GLN A 812 24.74 2.73 15.36
C GLN A 812 24.52 4.22 15.13
N VAL A 813 23.85 4.54 14.03
CA VAL A 813 23.51 5.92 13.72
C VAL A 813 22.23 6.26 14.47
N GLY A 814 22.31 7.22 15.41
CA GLY A 814 21.20 7.60 16.29
C GLY A 814 21.14 6.94 17.68
N VAL A 815 20.43 7.59 18.61
CA VAL A 815 20.10 7.05 19.95
C VAL A 815 18.59 6.81 20.02
N MET A 816 18.17 5.58 20.35
CA MET A 816 16.76 5.26 20.58
C MET A 816 16.30 5.95 21.87
N ALA A 817 15.49 7.00 21.72
CA ALA A 817 14.78 7.66 22.82
C ALA A 817 13.28 7.69 22.46
N GLY A 818 12.43 7.63 23.47
CA GLY A 818 10.99 7.85 23.25
C GLY A 818 10.76 9.27 22.76
N LEU A 819 10.03 9.44 21.67
CA LEU A 819 9.70 10.75 21.10
C LEU A 819 8.25 11.13 21.36
N ALA A 820 8.06 12.43 21.59
CA ALA A 820 6.74 13.04 21.64
C ALA A 820 6.25 13.35 20.21
N SER A 821 4.96 13.16 19.98
CA SER A 821 4.25 13.48 18.74
C SER A 821 4.04 14.99 18.60
N ILE A 822 5.10 15.74 18.30
CA ILE A 822 5.09 17.20 18.13
C ILE A 822 5.95 17.62 16.94
N ILE A 823 5.61 18.75 16.33
CA ILE A 823 6.50 19.45 15.39
C ILE A 823 7.61 20.15 16.19
N HIS A 824 8.87 20.00 15.75
CA HIS A 824 9.98 20.71 16.38
C HIS A 824 9.86 22.24 16.21
N ILE A 825 10.27 22.96 17.26
CA ILE A 825 10.32 24.43 17.25
C ILE A 825 11.30 24.89 16.16
N GLY A 826 10.87 25.80 15.28
CA GLY A 826 11.68 26.32 14.17
C GLY A 826 11.33 25.75 12.79
N ALA A 827 10.34 24.85 12.69
CA ALA A 827 9.80 24.41 11.40
C ALA A 827 9.07 25.54 10.66
N GLY A 828 9.55 25.91 9.47
CA GLY A 828 9.04 26.97 8.63
C GLY A 828 7.86 26.53 7.76
N ILE A 829 6.72 26.22 8.36
CA ILE A 829 5.54 25.73 7.63
C ILE A 829 4.84 26.90 6.91
N GLN A 830 4.75 26.81 5.58
CA GLN A 830 3.91 27.71 4.78
C GLN A 830 2.72 26.91 4.19
N PRO A 831 1.49 27.43 4.24
CA PRO A 831 0.34 26.74 3.66
C PRO A 831 0.48 26.61 2.14
N THR A 832 0.32 25.39 1.62
CA THR A 832 0.48 25.07 0.20
C THR A 832 -0.84 25.16 -0.55
N ILE A 833 -1.98 24.89 0.12
CA ILE A 833 -3.33 24.99 -0.46
C ILE A 833 -4.01 26.29 0.01
N SER A 834 -4.69 26.99 -0.91
CA SER A 834 -5.51 28.15 -0.54
C SER A 834 -6.81 27.72 0.15
N VAL A 835 -7.25 28.49 1.16
CA VAL A 835 -8.48 28.25 1.95
C VAL A 835 -9.72 28.02 1.07
N ALA A 836 -9.82 28.71 -0.07
CA ALA A 836 -10.92 28.56 -1.03
C ALA A 836 -10.94 27.20 -1.73
N GLN A 837 -9.79 26.53 -1.87
CA GLN A 837 -9.68 25.25 -2.55
C GLN A 837 -10.03 24.05 -1.65
N VAL A 838 -9.94 24.19 -0.33
CA VAL A 838 -10.44 23.19 0.63
C VAL A 838 -11.97 23.14 0.61
N ALA A 839 -12.63 24.29 0.43
CA ALA A 839 -14.09 24.40 0.41
C ALA A 839 -14.78 23.79 -0.82
N LEU A 840 -14.06 23.59 -1.94
CA LEU A 840 -14.62 23.04 -3.18
C LEU A 840 -14.83 21.51 -3.13
N GLY A 841 -14.31 20.82 -2.11
CA GLY A 841 -14.51 19.37 -1.89
C GLY A 841 -15.69 19.01 -0.97
N GLY A 842 -16.37 20.01 -0.40
CA GLY A 842 -17.47 19.82 0.55
C GLY A 842 -17.56 21.05 1.45
N ALA A 843 -18.77 21.55 1.68
CA ALA A 843 -19.01 22.76 2.45
C ALA A 843 -18.49 22.62 3.90
N VAL A 844 -17.28 23.12 4.16
CA VAL A 844 -16.71 23.22 5.51
C VAL A 844 -16.34 24.69 5.74
N TYR A 845 -17.06 25.32 6.67
CA TYR A 845 -16.70 26.62 7.23
C TYR A 845 -15.49 26.41 8.16
N LEU A 846 -14.36 27.01 7.84
CA LEU A 846 -13.19 27.02 8.73
C LEU A 846 -13.43 28.06 9.86
N PRO A 847 -13.36 27.68 11.15
CA PRO A 847 -13.43 28.64 12.24
C PRO A 847 -12.12 29.45 12.35
N GLU A 848 -12.22 30.74 12.70
CA GLU A 848 -11.08 31.67 12.87
C GLU A 848 -9.98 31.16 13.82
N GLN A 849 -10.27 30.22 14.71
CA GLN A 849 -9.28 29.59 15.60
C GLN A 849 -8.25 28.71 14.88
N ALA A 850 -8.59 28.15 13.70
CA ALA A 850 -7.66 27.38 12.89
C ALA A 850 -6.60 28.26 12.19
N ILE A 851 -6.91 29.55 11.97
CA ILE A 851 -6.00 30.52 11.34
C ILE A 851 -5.03 31.08 12.39
N PHE A 852 -5.47 31.27 13.64
CA PHE A 852 -4.65 31.86 14.70
C PHE A 852 -3.53 30.96 15.22
N THR A 853 -3.66 29.63 15.12
CA THR A 853 -2.60 28.68 15.51
C THR A 853 -1.45 28.59 14.51
N TRP A 854 -1.63 29.12 13.29
CA TRP A 854 -0.62 29.14 12.23
C TRP A 854 0.26 30.41 12.24
N GLY A 855 -0.12 31.45 13.00
CA GLY A 855 0.56 32.75 12.99
C GLY A 855 1.49 33.07 14.19
N CYS A 856 1.51 32.25 15.26
CA CYS A 856 2.14 32.64 16.53
C CYS A 856 3.51 31.99 16.83
N HIS A 857 4.37 31.82 15.83
CA HIS A 857 5.80 31.55 16.06
C HIS A 857 6.76 32.49 15.33
N LEU A 858 6.28 33.66 14.90
CA LEU A 858 7.15 34.77 14.48
C LEU A 858 7.10 35.92 15.50
N GLN A 859 8.30 36.42 15.80
CA GLN A 859 8.65 37.65 16.52
C GLN A 859 8.75 37.57 18.05
N LEU A 860 10.00 37.48 18.52
CA LEU A 860 10.60 38.39 19.49
C LEU A 860 12.15 38.25 19.47
N HIS A 861 12.83 39.02 18.62
CA HIS A 861 14.01 39.83 18.98
C HIS A 861 14.55 40.64 17.77
N ASP A 862 14.46 41.96 17.91
CA ASP A 862 15.29 43.07 17.42
C ASP A 862 15.90 43.09 16.00
N SER A 863 15.55 44.14 15.25
CA SER A 863 16.49 45.22 14.91
C SER A 863 15.75 46.45 14.36
N LEU A 864 15.91 47.58 15.06
CA LEU A 864 15.52 48.94 14.66
C LEU A 864 16.15 49.37 13.33
N ILE A 865 15.43 50.15 12.52
CA ILE A 865 15.83 51.46 11.95
C ILE A 865 14.62 52.07 11.19
N GLY A 866 14.25 53.31 11.58
CA GLY A 866 13.50 54.38 10.86
C GLY A 866 12.30 54.00 9.98
N VAL A 867 11.12 54.62 10.09
CA VAL A 867 10.86 56.05 9.87
C VAL A 867 9.39 56.35 10.25
N THR A 868 9.19 57.48 10.94
CA THR A 868 8.00 58.33 11.17
C THR A 868 6.70 57.98 10.39
N SER A 869 5.48 57.96 10.96
CA SER A 869 4.73 59.11 11.52
C SER A 869 3.26 58.71 11.83
N SER A 870 2.61 59.51 12.71
CA SER A 870 1.15 59.67 12.96
C SER A 870 0.36 58.48 13.54
N SER A 871 0.04 58.49 14.85
CA SER A 871 -1.21 59.00 15.48
C SER A 871 -2.44 58.18 15.09
N SER A 872 -3.30 57.66 15.96
CA SER A 872 -3.64 57.93 17.36
C SER A 872 -4.65 56.84 17.81
N ILE A 873 -4.94 56.81 19.12
CA ILE A 873 -6.07 56.12 19.81
C ILE A 873 -5.76 54.70 20.31
N TRP A 874 -5.16 54.62 21.50
CA TRP A 874 -5.38 53.52 22.46
C TRP A 874 -5.33 54.09 23.89
N GLU A 875 -6.50 54.37 24.45
CA GLU A 875 -6.72 54.56 25.88
C GLU A 875 -7.96 53.75 26.27
N HIS A 876 -7.76 52.59 26.89
CA HIS A 876 -8.34 52.24 28.20
C HIS A 876 -8.34 50.72 28.46
N TYR A 877 -8.08 50.41 29.74
CA TYR A 877 -8.16 49.12 30.45
C TYR A 877 -6.88 48.28 30.55
N SER A 878 -5.95 48.80 31.34
CA SER A 878 -5.06 48.04 32.24
C SER A 878 -5.75 47.88 33.60
N HIS A 879 -5.85 46.65 34.12
CA HIS A 879 -5.56 46.22 35.49
C HIS A 879 -6.38 44.98 35.91
N ALA A 880 -5.72 43.82 35.99
CA ALA A 880 -5.84 42.85 37.10
C ALA A 880 -5.08 41.54 36.77
N TRP A 881 -3.74 41.57 36.77
CA TRP A 881 -2.91 40.36 36.85
C TRP A 881 -1.73 40.64 37.78
N ALA A 882 -1.85 40.19 39.03
CA ALA A 882 -0.72 40.02 39.94
C ALA A 882 -1.12 39.06 41.06
N SER A 883 -0.61 37.83 41.00
CA SER A 883 -0.04 37.05 42.12
C SER A 883 -0.28 35.55 41.90
N GLY A 884 0.81 34.77 42.00
CA GLY A 884 0.77 33.31 42.03
C GLY A 884 1.84 32.64 41.17
N TYR A 885 3.12 32.99 41.38
CA TYR A 885 4.25 32.27 40.81
C TYR A 885 4.42 30.91 41.50
N SER A 886 4.84 29.98 40.66
CA SER A 886 5.38 28.63 40.84
C SER A 886 6.56 28.50 41.81
N GLU A 887 6.70 27.31 42.39
CA GLU A 887 7.79 26.38 42.05
C GLU A 887 7.21 25.04 41.61
#